data_AF-A0A166NRS5-F1
#
_entry.id   AF-A0A166NRS5-F1
#
_cell.length_a   1.000
_cell.length_b   1.000
_cell.length_c   1.000
_cell.angle_alpha   90.00
_cell.angle_beta   90.00
_cell.angle_gamma   90.00
#
_symmetry.space_group_name_H-M   'P 1'
#
loop_
_entity.id
_entity.type
_entity.pdbx_description
1 polymer ?
#
loop_
_entity_poly.entity_id
_entity_poly.type
_entity_poly.pdbx_seq_one_letter_code
_entity_poly.pdbx_strand_id
1 'polypeptide(L)'
;WYPWCDKITCTLDVLMHLPRSVFSQRQLDLFLWLLKVNDVDDVPSVNAMQTLNAMLQKMCGVDSIKYKGALGHTYYVNSLSQLIAQEMANPKVRPHLEFYPEDSGAHLTEARQARRWLHEMDNEQLTPMARLTADGRQDYYIHEPAMLRNGTCCIPVRWFKKDNQLFAKCWKMDIVSSDTEQGWRIVKSDDFTVPHTQFLKTFPQFCDDASQYGLPHPSRILYTFEPGSGVRSPWTFTNPVIGNRWRALAKGHRTLVFPIWLYCDDTSGNLSKKWNEHNSFLFTPAGLPRTEAQKEYNIHFLSTSNLAPPLEMMDGIIQQLELCQDGGIWAWDCEMNEPVLVIPTVLALLGDNPMQSEFACHIGLQGKFFCRACWAKGSDAGIDSDTSSIPADSDEEASQSSTPEIRGKKGKGRVKKARETMGNMVKRVKAFLTPGRPRRKEETTSKLASMFEQAAVLDTKTKVQGMRTESGIKDTYQMVFLEKLFKSYKGKRGRESKQAALDNELASLPSNTTSPVWRIKGLDPHQDTPVEILHVVLLGFVKYLWRDLVQNQLGKNQEKKDLLISRLSSFDVSGLGISPLAGQTLVQYSGSLTGRDFRVIAQVAPFVAYDMVSEDCLETWIALSKLVPLIWQPDIADVEAHCTLLEQEIQHFLLCAARWTIRWFNKPKFHILLHLPEHIRRFGPAILFATEAFESFNAIIRAKSVHSNRHAPSRDIALAFAQSNRVRHLLSGGQFNIHSSLPPHLDIDLSSPSPPTDNAESSGPRIHAFSDSPASWRFAGEGPRGLVRTANTVTHYLGLDDKKVVLQGSSAHLHFDTGLHALLIAGACSRFKTCREFSLQNGDKCTVGQWVISKDPLAFGTTLVARVEEILQVQGSVAELSGMPDFILLQAADVRYQAPTYHMPQLKLSNMWARAAFQVSSIPIL
;
A
#
# COMPACT_ATOMS: atom_id res chain seq x y z
N TRP A 1 -4.76 13.80 34.13
CA TRP A 1 -4.12 14.08 32.82
C TRP A 1 -3.14 12.98 32.37
N TYR A 2 -3.16 11.80 33.02
CA TYR A 2 -2.29 10.66 32.72
C TYR A 2 -2.23 10.27 31.22
N PRO A 3 -1.07 9.88 30.67
CA PRO A 3 0.24 9.74 31.33
C PRO A 3 0.98 11.06 31.59
N TRP A 4 0.47 12.19 31.13
CA TRP A 4 1.01 13.51 31.47
C TRP A 4 0.67 13.90 32.92
N CYS A 5 1.54 14.71 33.54
CA CYS A 5 1.32 15.20 34.89
C CYS A 5 0.13 16.17 34.96
N ASP A 6 0.00 17.06 33.98
CA ASP A 6 -1.01 18.12 33.97
C ASP A 6 -1.48 18.47 32.54
N LYS A 7 -2.36 19.46 32.45
CA LYS A 7 -2.93 19.94 31.19
C LYS A 7 -1.91 20.65 30.30
N ILE A 8 -1.04 21.48 30.88
CA ILE A 8 -0.12 22.33 30.13
C ILE A 8 0.91 21.46 29.43
N THR A 9 1.55 20.57 30.18
CA THR A 9 2.51 19.59 29.65
C THR A 9 1.92 18.68 28.59
N CYS A 10 0.67 18.21 28.78
CA CYS A 10 -0.06 17.44 27.76
C CYS A 10 -0.26 18.24 26.46
N THR A 11 -0.83 19.44 26.56
CA THR A 11 -1.14 20.25 25.36
C THR A 11 0.11 20.72 24.61
N LEU A 12 1.20 21.01 25.33
CA LEU A 12 2.49 21.33 24.73
C LEU A 12 3.12 20.12 24.03
N ASP A 13 3.12 18.94 24.66
CA ASP A 13 3.63 17.70 24.04
C ASP A 13 2.86 17.36 22.76
N VAL A 14 1.53 17.46 22.80
CA VAL A 14 0.68 17.24 21.62
C VAL A 14 1.04 18.22 20.51
N LEU A 15 1.12 19.52 20.82
CA LEU A 15 1.45 20.57 19.84
C LEU A 15 2.81 20.34 19.17
N MET A 16 3.82 19.89 19.93
CA MET A 16 5.17 19.65 19.45
C MET A 16 5.27 18.49 18.45
N HIS A 17 4.41 17.48 18.59
CA HIS A 17 4.52 16.21 17.86
C HIS A 17 3.33 15.95 16.92
N LEU A 18 2.64 16.99 16.48
CA LEU A 18 1.68 16.86 15.38
C LEU A 18 2.41 16.53 14.06
N PRO A 19 1.82 15.70 13.17
CA PRO A 19 2.45 15.29 11.91
C PRO A 19 2.78 16.48 11.00
N ARG A 20 1.81 17.36 10.74
CA ARG A 20 1.97 18.49 9.78
C ARG A 20 2.27 19.84 10.45
N SER A 21 2.55 19.86 11.75
CA SER A 21 2.98 21.05 12.50
C SER A 21 4.30 20.75 13.18
N VAL A 22 5.40 21.32 12.66
CA VAL A 22 6.75 21.04 13.16
C VAL A 22 7.22 22.24 13.99
N PHE A 23 7.43 22.00 15.28
CA PHE A 23 7.93 22.99 16.22
C PHE A 23 9.42 22.79 16.48
N SER A 24 10.21 23.84 16.24
CA SER A 24 11.60 23.90 16.68
C SER A 24 11.70 24.25 18.16
N GLN A 25 12.84 23.95 18.79
CA GLN A 25 13.10 24.34 20.19
C GLN A 25 12.98 25.86 20.40
N ARG A 26 13.46 26.67 19.45
CA ARG A 26 13.31 28.13 19.50
C ARG A 26 11.85 28.59 19.46
N GLN A 27 11.01 27.90 18.69
CA GLN A 27 9.57 28.19 18.67
C GLN A 27 8.91 27.78 19.98
N LEU A 28 9.34 26.67 20.60
CA LEU A 28 8.88 26.27 21.93
C LEU A 28 9.26 27.33 22.98
N ASP A 29 10.51 27.82 22.99
CA ASP A 29 10.95 28.90 23.89
C ASP A 29 10.05 30.15 23.78
N LEU A 30 9.73 30.57 22.55
CA LEU A 30 8.83 31.70 22.29
C LEU A 30 7.41 31.45 22.79
N PHE A 31 6.89 30.23 22.63
CA PHE A 31 5.58 29.86 23.15
C PHE A 31 5.55 29.83 24.67
N LEU A 32 6.58 29.28 25.32
CA LEU A 32 6.70 29.27 26.78
C LEU A 32 6.82 30.70 27.33
N TRP A 33 7.54 31.59 26.64
CA TRP A 33 7.57 33.01 26.97
C TRP A 33 6.18 33.65 26.84
N LEU A 34 5.45 33.37 25.77
CA LEU A 34 4.09 33.88 25.56
C LEU A 34 3.15 33.44 26.70
N LEU A 35 3.20 32.18 27.11
CA LEU A 35 2.39 31.67 28.22
C LEU A 35 2.73 32.38 29.54
N LYS A 36 4.02 32.61 29.82
CA LYS A 36 4.47 33.33 31.03
C LYS A 36 4.02 34.79 31.06
N VAL A 37 4.03 35.48 29.92
CA VAL A 37 3.58 36.88 29.84
C VAL A 37 2.07 37.03 29.98
N ASN A 38 1.30 35.97 29.72
CA ASN A 38 -0.15 35.93 29.92
C ASN A 38 -0.54 35.27 31.26
N ASP A 39 0.37 35.27 32.24
CA ASP A 39 0.13 34.80 33.61
C ASP A 39 -0.44 33.37 33.70
N VAL A 40 0.00 32.48 32.80
CA VAL A 40 -0.32 31.05 32.92
C VAL A 40 0.57 30.45 34.01
N ASP A 41 -0.05 29.85 35.02
CA ASP A 41 0.65 29.16 36.11
C ASP A 41 1.40 27.90 35.63
N ASP A 42 2.45 27.50 36.35
CA ASP A 42 3.16 26.23 36.17
C ASP A 42 3.72 25.95 34.75
N VAL A 43 4.11 26.99 34.00
CA VAL A 43 4.70 26.84 32.65
C VAL A 43 6.06 26.13 32.73
N PRO A 44 6.24 24.96 32.08
CA PRO A 44 7.48 24.20 32.15
C PRO A 44 8.63 24.90 31.42
N SER A 45 9.87 24.53 31.78
CA SER A 45 11.05 24.89 30.97
C SER A 45 11.19 23.98 29.74
N VAL A 46 11.98 24.38 28.74
CA VAL A 46 12.32 23.49 27.61
C VAL A 46 12.98 22.20 28.08
N ASN A 47 13.86 22.28 29.08
CA ASN A 47 14.51 21.11 29.67
C ASN A 47 13.49 20.18 30.35
N ALA A 48 12.53 20.74 31.09
CA ALA A 48 11.43 19.98 31.67
C ALA A 48 10.61 19.24 30.59
N MET A 49 10.29 19.92 29.49
CA MET A 49 9.60 19.28 28.35
C MET A 49 10.43 18.18 27.69
N GLN A 50 11.75 18.36 27.55
CA GLN A 50 12.64 17.32 27.01
C GLN A 50 12.69 16.09 27.92
N THR A 51 12.81 16.29 29.24
CA THR A 51 12.80 15.20 30.23
C THR A 51 11.47 14.45 30.21
N LEU A 52 10.34 15.18 30.17
CA LEU A 52 9.01 14.59 30.03
C LEU A 52 8.90 13.76 28.73
N ASN A 53 9.36 14.32 27.60
CA ASN A 53 9.31 13.63 26.31
C ASN A 53 10.13 12.35 26.30
N ALA A 54 11.32 12.36 26.90
CA ALA A 54 12.17 11.17 27.02
C ALA A 54 11.51 10.11 27.92
N MET A 55 10.89 10.53 29.02
CA MET A 55 10.13 9.65 29.92
C MET A 55 8.95 9.01 29.20
N LEU A 56 8.09 9.82 28.57
CA LEU A 56 6.92 9.33 27.83
C LEU A 56 7.32 8.41 26.68
N GLN A 57 8.41 8.73 25.97
CA GLN A 57 8.94 7.86 24.92
C GLN A 57 9.38 6.52 25.46
N LYS A 58 10.09 6.51 26.60
CA LYS A 58 10.50 5.27 27.29
C LYS A 58 9.31 4.47 27.83
N MET A 59 8.24 5.14 28.24
CA MET A 59 7.06 4.50 28.82
C MET A 59 6.12 3.88 27.79
N CYS A 60 5.83 4.58 26.70
CA CYS A 60 4.75 4.22 25.79
C CYS A 60 5.02 4.61 24.32
N GLY A 61 6.25 4.99 23.99
CA GLY A 61 6.67 5.32 22.64
C GLY A 61 7.21 4.13 21.86
N VAL A 62 7.60 4.40 20.62
CA VAL A 62 8.32 3.48 19.74
C VAL A 62 9.83 3.76 19.81
N ASP A 63 10.66 2.74 19.84
CA ASP A 63 12.11 2.87 19.82
C ASP A 63 12.62 3.14 18.40
N SER A 64 13.64 4.00 18.29
CA SER A 64 14.43 4.18 17.07
C SER A 64 15.76 3.44 17.20
N ILE A 65 15.93 2.35 16.46
CA ILE A 65 17.05 1.41 16.57
C ILE A 65 18.17 1.85 15.62
N LYS A 66 19.40 1.96 16.15
CA LYS A 66 20.62 2.33 15.40
C LYS A 66 21.19 1.10 14.66
N TYR A 67 21.43 1.25 13.37
CA TYR A 67 22.06 0.24 12.53
C TYR A 67 23.38 0.77 11.96
N LYS A 68 24.34 -0.14 11.81
CA LYS A 68 25.55 0.08 11.00
C LYS A 68 25.48 -0.88 9.81
N GLY A 69 25.11 -0.36 8.65
CA GLY A 69 24.91 -1.17 7.45
C GLY A 69 26.22 -1.73 6.89
N ALA A 70 26.09 -2.78 6.07
CA ALA A 70 27.24 -3.47 5.48
C ALA A 70 28.05 -2.63 4.48
N LEU A 71 27.49 -1.53 3.97
CA LEU A 71 28.19 -0.57 3.11
C LEU A 71 28.90 0.51 3.94
N GLY A 72 28.69 0.54 5.26
CA GLY A 72 29.40 1.37 6.23
C GLY A 72 28.59 2.56 6.75
N HIS A 73 27.35 2.75 6.29
CA HIS A 73 26.52 3.87 6.71
C HIS A 73 25.82 3.58 8.05
N THR A 74 25.62 4.64 8.85
CA THR A 74 24.79 4.58 10.05
C THR A 74 23.41 5.14 9.73
N TYR A 75 22.36 4.41 10.09
CA TYR A 75 20.97 4.84 9.91
C TYR A 75 20.11 4.32 11.06
N TYR A 76 18.89 4.84 11.20
CA TYR A 76 17.97 4.49 12.27
C TYR A 76 16.65 3.95 11.70
N VAL A 77 16.10 2.93 12.37
CA VAL A 77 14.82 2.30 11.99
C VAL A 77 13.92 2.28 13.22
N ASN A 78 12.70 2.81 13.10
CA ASN A 78 11.67 2.68 14.13
C ASN A 78 11.25 1.21 14.25
N SER A 79 11.02 0.77 15.49
CA SER A 79 10.71 -0.64 15.79
C SER A 79 9.41 -1.08 15.11
N LEU A 80 9.53 -1.94 14.10
CA LEU A 80 8.41 -2.53 13.37
C LEU A 80 7.48 -3.29 14.32
N SER A 81 8.07 -4.04 15.26
CA SER A 81 7.33 -4.83 16.25
C SER A 81 6.43 -3.97 17.14
N GLN A 82 6.95 -2.84 17.62
CA GLN A 82 6.20 -1.94 18.52
C GLN A 82 5.13 -1.15 17.75
N LEU A 83 5.39 -0.76 16.50
CA LEU A 83 4.38 -0.14 15.63
C LEU A 83 3.19 -1.09 15.42
N ILE A 84 3.43 -2.35 15.07
CA ILE A 84 2.37 -3.34 14.89
C ILE A 84 1.63 -3.62 16.21
N ALA A 85 2.36 -3.75 17.32
CA ALA A 85 1.74 -3.96 18.63
C ALA A 85 0.83 -2.79 19.04
N GLN A 86 1.20 -1.55 18.70
CA GLN A 86 0.35 -0.38 18.93
C GLN A 86 -0.93 -0.42 18.09
N GLU A 87 -0.88 -0.83 16.81
CA GLU A 87 -2.11 -0.96 16.00
C GLU A 87 -3.07 -2.03 16.55
N MET A 88 -2.54 -3.14 17.08
CA MET A 88 -3.37 -4.16 17.72
C MET A 88 -4.06 -3.65 18.99
N ALA A 89 -3.40 -2.72 19.70
CA ALA A 89 -3.91 -2.08 20.91
C ALA A 89 -4.68 -0.78 20.63
N ASN A 90 -4.88 -0.40 19.37
CA ASN A 90 -5.51 0.85 18.97
C ASN A 90 -6.99 0.63 18.61
N PRO A 91 -7.94 1.17 19.41
CA PRO A 91 -9.37 0.95 19.20
C PRO A 91 -9.93 1.62 17.93
N LYS A 92 -9.18 2.54 17.30
CA LYS A 92 -9.54 3.16 16.02
C LYS A 92 -9.06 2.37 14.80
N VAL A 93 -8.17 1.40 14.98
CA VAL A 93 -7.57 0.62 13.87
C VAL A 93 -7.93 -0.85 13.97
N ARG A 94 -7.77 -1.46 15.16
CA ARG A 94 -7.97 -2.89 15.37
C ARG A 94 -9.31 -3.43 14.85
N PRO A 95 -10.47 -2.75 15.05
CA PRO A 95 -11.76 -3.24 14.55
C PRO A 95 -11.88 -3.34 13.02
N HIS A 96 -10.98 -2.67 12.28
CA HIS A 96 -10.95 -2.69 10.82
C HIS A 96 -9.95 -3.69 10.25
N LEU A 97 -9.07 -4.25 11.07
CA LEU A 97 -8.02 -5.17 10.62
C LEU A 97 -8.58 -6.56 10.36
N GLU A 98 -8.29 -7.07 9.17
CA GLU A 98 -8.52 -8.47 8.80
C GLU A 98 -7.21 -9.26 8.69
N PHE A 99 -7.25 -10.50 9.18
CA PHE A 99 -6.08 -11.37 9.29
C PHE A 99 -6.19 -12.64 8.44
N TYR A 100 -7.37 -12.93 7.91
CA TYR A 100 -7.62 -14.10 7.07
C TYR A 100 -7.89 -13.65 5.63
N PRO A 101 -7.44 -14.42 4.63
CA PRO A 101 -7.91 -14.23 3.27
C PRO A 101 -9.41 -14.51 3.17
N GLU A 102 -10.06 -13.92 2.17
CA GLU A 102 -11.51 -13.98 1.97
C GLU A 102 -11.85 -14.46 0.56
N ASP A 103 -12.59 -15.56 0.43
CA ASP A 103 -13.23 -15.98 -0.82
C ASP A 103 -14.56 -15.21 -0.97
N SER A 104 -14.53 -14.16 -1.78
CA SER A 104 -15.70 -13.35 -2.16
C SER A 104 -16.18 -13.67 -3.58
N GLY A 105 -15.78 -14.83 -4.13
CA GLY A 105 -16.09 -15.22 -5.50
C GLY A 105 -15.41 -14.30 -6.52
N ALA A 106 -16.21 -13.71 -7.41
CA ALA A 106 -15.71 -12.80 -8.45
C ALA A 106 -15.60 -11.34 -7.99
N HIS A 107 -16.17 -11.01 -6.82
CA HIS A 107 -16.17 -9.66 -6.26
C HIS A 107 -14.79 -9.32 -5.69
N LEU A 108 -14.35 -8.06 -5.87
CA LEU A 108 -13.02 -7.63 -5.46
C LEU A 108 -13.04 -6.15 -5.05
N THR A 109 -12.82 -5.91 -3.77
CA THR A 109 -12.76 -4.58 -3.14
C THR A 109 -11.49 -4.38 -2.31
N GLU A 110 -10.96 -5.46 -1.74
CA GLU A 110 -9.92 -5.43 -0.72
C GLU A 110 -8.78 -6.41 -1.02
N ALA A 111 -7.59 -6.16 -0.47
CA ALA A 111 -6.40 -6.96 -0.75
C ALA A 111 -6.53 -8.43 -0.29
N ARG A 112 -7.27 -8.67 0.79
CA ARG A 112 -7.53 -10.01 1.36
C ARG A 112 -8.36 -10.92 0.47
N GLN A 113 -9.08 -10.34 -0.50
CA GLN A 113 -9.90 -11.05 -1.48
C GLN A 113 -9.10 -11.44 -2.73
N ALA A 114 -7.93 -10.82 -2.94
CA ALA A 114 -7.15 -10.98 -4.14
C ALA A 114 -6.33 -12.27 -4.14
N ARG A 115 -5.95 -12.75 -5.35
CA ARG A 115 -5.29 -14.06 -5.52
C ARG A 115 -3.97 -14.16 -4.75
N ARG A 116 -3.22 -13.07 -4.58
CA ARG A 116 -1.95 -13.08 -3.85
C ARG A 116 -2.14 -13.62 -2.44
N TRP A 117 -3.09 -13.04 -1.70
CA TRP A 117 -3.35 -13.43 -0.32
C TRP A 117 -4.19 -14.73 -0.27
N LEU A 118 -5.22 -14.86 -1.11
CA LEU A 118 -6.15 -15.97 -1.06
C LEU A 118 -5.57 -17.31 -1.58
N HIS A 119 -4.67 -17.27 -2.57
CA HIS A 119 -4.19 -18.48 -3.27
C HIS A 119 -2.68 -18.62 -3.37
N GLU A 120 -1.93 -17.54 -3.62
CA GLU A 120 -0.51 -17.64 -3.99
C GLU A 120 0.47 -17.67 -2.81
N MET A 121 0.19 -16.92 -1.74
CA MET A 121 1.04 -16.91 -0.55
C MET A 121 1.13 -18.30 0.06
N ASP A 122 2.29 -18.65 0.58
CA ASP A 122 2.49 -19.93 1.27
C ASP A 122 1.58 -20.01 2.51
N ASN A 123 1.05 -21.21 2.77
CA ASN A 123 0.21 -21.50 3.93
C ASN A 123 0.88 -21.09 5.24
N GLU A 124 2.21 -21.27 5.36
CA GLU A 124 2.98 -20.92 6.56
C GLU A 124 3.17 -19.41 6.75
N GLN A 125 2.87 -18.61 5.73
CA GLN A 125 2.91 -17.14 5.77
C GLN A 125 1.53 -16.52 6.01
N LEU A 126 0.48 -17.33 6.07
CA LEU A 126 -0.88 -16.92 6.41
C LEU A 126 -1.17 -17.21 7.88
N THR A 127 -2.30 -16.68 8.38
CA THR A 127 -2.72 -16.90 9.77
C THR A 127 -2.77 -18.40 10.08
N PRO A 128 -1.89 -18.92 10.96
CA PRO A 128 -1.68 -20.36 11.09
C PRO A 128 -2.70 -21.02 12.00
N MET A 129 -3.53 -20.25 12.69
CA MET A 129 -4.38 -20.70 13.78
C MET A 129 -5.81 -20.20 13.62
N ALA A 130 -6.78 -21.04 13.97
CA ALA A 130 -8.17 -20.67 14.11
C ALA A 130 -8.70 -21.11 15.49
N ARG A 131 -9.47 -20.22 16.13
CA ARG A 131 -10.19 -20.49 17.38
C ARG A 131 -11.68 -20.54 17.11
N LEU A 132 -12.31 -21.70 17.34
CA LEU A 132 -13.67 -21.97 16.87
C LEU A 132 -14.75 -21.85 17.94
N THR A 133 -14.39 -21.91 19.23
CA THR A 133 -15.35 -21.79 20.33
C THR A 133 -15.16 -20.49 21.11
N ALA A 134 -16.28 -19.87 21.51
CA ALA A 134 -16.28 -18.61 22.26
C ALA A 134 -15.67 -18.75 23.67
N ASP A 135 -15.58 -19.97 24.20
CA ASP A 135 -14.94 -20.28 25.49
C ASP A 135 -13.41 -20.44 25.40
N GLY A 136 -12.81 -20.27 24.21
CA GLY A 136 -11.36 -20.25 24.01
C GLY A 136 -10.65 -21.60 24.11
N ARG A 137 -11.38 -22.74 24.10
CA ARG A 137 -10.81 -24.07 24.34
C ARG A 137 -10.46 -24.89 23.10
N GLN A 138 -10.80 -24.43 21.91
CA GLN A 138 -10.53 -25.16 20.66
C GLN A 138 -9.68 -24.36 19.67
N ASP A 139 -8.37 -24.49 19.83
CA ASP A 139 -7.38 -23.92 18.92
C ASP A 139 -6.93 -24.98 17.92
N TYR A 140 -7.12 -24.69 16.63
CA TYR A 140 -6.65 -25.52 15.52
C TYR A 140 -5.51 -24.80 14.81
N TYR A 141 -4.38 -25.47 14.65
CA TYR A 141 -3.27 -24.95 13.85
C TYR A 141 -3.20 -25.68 12.53
N ILE A 142 -2.68 -25.01 11.50
CA ILE A 142 -2.31 -25.66 10.25
C ILE A 142 -1.25 -26.75 10.53
N HIS A 143 -1.24 -27.78 9.69
CA HIS A 143 -0.29 -28.88 9.77
C HIS A 143 -0.38 -29.69 11.08
N GLU A 144 -1.53 -29.68 11.74
CA GLU A 144 -1.85 -30.57 12.87
C GLU A 144 -3.05 -31.48 12.54
N PRO A 145 -3.02 -32.77 12.94
CA PRO A 145 -4.18 -33.65 12.84
C PRO A 145 -5.41 -33.13 13.58
N ALA A 146 -6.56 -33.19 12.93
CA ALA A 146 -7.85 -32.83 13.48
C ALA A 146 -8.90 -33.89 13.11
N MET A 147 -9.90 -34.06 13.97
CA MET A 147 -11.06 -34.93 13.70
C MET A 147 -12.31 -34.08 13.46
N LEU A 148 -13.05 -34.44 12.43
CA LEU A 148 -14.33 -33.83 12.08
C LEU A 148 -15.50 -34.55 12.76
N ARG A 149 -16.67 -33.90 12.81
CA ARG A 149 -17.90 -34.43 13.42
C ARG A 149 -18.40 -35.72 12.77
N ASN A 150 -18.12 -35.90 11.48
CA ASN A 150 -18.46 -37.11 10.73
C ASN A 150 -17.44 -38.25 10.91
N GLY A 151 -16.45 -38.10 11.80
CA GLY A 151 -15.38 -39.07 12.04
C GLY A 151 -14.23 -39.02 11.03
N THR A 152 -14.29 -38.16 10.01
CA THR A 152 -13.17 -38.00 9.06
C THR A 152 -12.00 -37.31 9.75
N CYS A 153 -10.79 -37.85 9.58
CA CYS A 153 -9.55 -37.24 10.06
C CYS A 153 -8.88 -36.42 8.94
N CYS A 154 -8.39 -35.25 9.28
CA CYS A 154 -7.79 -34.33 8.32
C CYS A 154 -6.69 -33.47 8.93
N ILE A 155 -5.91 -32.82 8.08
CA ILE A 155 -4.93 -31.80 8.46
C ILE A 155 -5.34 -30.48 7.81
N PRO A 156 -5.71 -29.44 8.59
CA PRO A 156 -5.87 -28.09 8.05
C PRO A 156 -4.56 -27.58 7.47
N VAL A 157 -4.62 -26.92 6.32
CA VAL A 157 -3.45 -26.32 5.68
C VAL A 157 -3.62 -24.83 5.43
N ARG A 158 -4.86 -24.33 5.33
CA ARG A 158 -5.14 -22.90 5.15
C ARG A 158 -6.49 -22.54 5.75
N TRP A 159 -6.55 -21.46 6.51
CA TRP A 159 -7.79 -20.85 6.99
C TRP A 159 -8.17 -19.65 6.12
N PHE A 160 -9.46 -19.53 5.78
CA PHE A 160 -9.98 -18.43 4.99
C PHE A 160 -11.46 -18.17 5.31
N LYS A 161 -11.93 -16.95 5.07
CA LYS A 161 -13.35 -16.59 5.23
C LYS A 161 -14.10 -16.78 3.91
N LYS A 162 -15.35 -17.19 4.00
CA LYS A 162 -16.33 -17.19 2.91
C LYS A 162 -17.71 -16.91 3.50
N ASP A 163 -18.42 -15.93 2.95
CA ASP A 163 -19.74 -15.50 3.47
C ASP A 163 -19.71 -15.18 4.98
N ASN A 164 -18.67 -14.48 5.45
CA ASN A 164 -18.38 -14.20 6.86
C ASN A 164 -18.20 -15.43 7.78
N GLN A 165 -18.12 -16.64 7.22
CA GLN A 165 -17.84 -17.86 7.96
C GLN A 165 -16.41 -18.33 7.71
N LEU A 166 -15.79 -18.92 8.73
CA LEU A 166 -14.44 -19.47 8.59
C LEU A 166 -14.49 -20.89 8.00
N PHE A 167 -13.59 -21.15 7.06
CA PHE A 167 -13.34 -22.43 6.41
C PHE A 167 -11.86 -22.80 6.50
N ALA A 168 -11.59 -24.09 6.38
CA ALA A 168 -10.25 -24.63 6.19
C ALA A 168 -10.16 -25.37 4.86
N LYS A 169 -9.07 -25.16 4.11
CA LYS A 169 -8.56 -26.18 3.19
C LYS A 169 -7.83 -27.23 4.01
N CYS A 170 -8.07 -28.50 3.70
CA CYS A 170 -7.54 -29.62 4.46
C CYS A 170 -6.96 -30.71 3.56
N TRP A 171 -6.01 -31.48 4.08
CA TRP A 171 -5.59 -32.76 3.51
C TRP A 171 -6.24 -33.91 4.27
N LYS A 172 -6.63 -34.98 3.57
CA LYS A 172 -7.27 -36.14 4.20
C LYS A 172 -6.23 -37.04 4.86
N MET A 173 -6.62 -37.67 5.96
CA MET A 173 -5.81 -38.68 6.64
C MET A 173 -6.43 -40.06 6.40
N ASP A 174 -5.69 -40.94 5.73
CA ASP A 174 -6.11 -42.32 5.53
C ASP A 174 -5.26 -43.26 6.39
N ILE A 175 -5.89 -44.30 6.93
CA ILE A 175 -5.20 -45.35 7.66
C ILE A 175 -4.48 -46.25 6.67
N VAL A 176 -3.21 -46.53 6.94
CA VAL A 176 -2.42 -47.55 6.24
C VAL A 176 -1.91 -48.54 7.27
N SER A 177 -2.16 -49.82 7.00
CA SER A 177 -1.66 -50.93 7.79
C SER A 177 -0.65 -51.72 6.97
N SER A 178 0.52 -51.99 7.53
CA SER A 178 1.46 -53.03 7.10
C SER A 178 1.45 -54.18 8.10
N ASP A 179 2.13 -55.29 7.78
CA ASP A 179 2.22 -56.45 8.67
C ASP A 179 2.86 -56.14 10.03
N THR A 180 3.57 -55.01 10.15
CA THR A 180 4.32 -54.61 11.36
C THR A 180 3.89 -53.27 11.96
N GLU A 181 3.22 -52.38 11.21
CA GLU A 181 2.86 -51.03 11.69
C GLU A 181 1.53 -50.52 11.12
N GLN A 182 0.81 -49.74 11.94
CA GLN A 182 -0.40 -49.02 11.53
C GLN A 182 -0.21 -47.53 11.79
N GLY A 183 -0.52 -46.69 10.79
CA GLY A 183 -0.37 -45.24 10.88
C GLY A 183 -1.14 -44.50 9.80
N TRP A 184 -0.83 -43.21 9.67
CA TRP A 184 -1.53 -42.29 8.79
C TRP A 184 -0.72 -41.99 7.54
N ARG A 185 -1.35 -42.06 6.36
CA ARG A 185 -0.88 -41.35 5.16
C ARG A 185 -1.68 -40.06 5.00
N ILE A 186 -1.01 -38.99 4.62
CA ILE A 186 -1.63 -37.68 4.37
C ILE A 186 -1.81 -37.49 2.88
N VAL A 187 -3.04 -37.41 2.41
CA VAL A 187 -3.36 -37.25 0.99
C VAL A 187 -3.44 -35.77 0.64
N LYS A 188 -2.43 -35.25 -0.06
CA LYS A 188 -2.41 -33.86 -0.52
C LYS A 188 -3.42 -33.66 -1.64
N SER A 189 -4.33 -32.71 -1.45
CA SER A 189 -5.35 -32.30 -2.43
C SER A 189 -5.83 -30.90 -2.09
N ASP A 190 -6.20 -30.13 -3.12
CA ASP A 190 -6.78 -28.79 -2.97
C ASP A 190 -8.32 -28.81 -2.97
N ASP A 191 -8.94 -29.97 -3.18
CA ASP A 191 -10.39 -30.12 -3.39
C ASP A 191 -11.16 -30.38 -2.08
N PHE A 192 -10.47 -30.47 -0.95
CA PHE A 192 -11.08 -30.77 0.33
C PHE A 192 -11.15 -29.53 1.23
N THR A 193 -12.33 -28.90 1.23
CA THR A 193 -12.63 -27.72 2.04
C THR A 193 -13.66 -28.07 3.11
N VAL A 194 -13.46 -27.59 4.33
CA VAL A 194 -14.26 -27.93 5.51
C VAL A 194 -14.69 -26.65 6.24
N PRO A 195 -16.00 -26.42 6.48
CA PRO A 195 -16.45 -25.31 7.31
C PRO A 195 -16.05 -25.52 8.77
N HIS A 196 -15.76 -24.44 9.49
CA HIS A 196 -15.33 -24.50 10.88
C HIS A 196 -16.30 -25.30 11.78
N THR A 197 -17.60 -25.28 11.48
CA THR A 197 -18.64 -25.97 12.25
C THR A 197 -18.47 -27.49 12.27
N GLN A 198 -17.73 -28.08 11.32
CA GLN A 198 -17.50 -29.53 11.23
C GLN A 198 -16.31 -30.01 12.07
N PHE A 199 -15.47 -29.12 12.57
CA PHE A 199 -14.35 -29.51 13.42
C PHE A 199 -14.84 -29.95 14.81
N LEU A 200 -14.33 -31.10 15.28
CA LEU A 200 -14.76 -31.72 16.54
C LEU A 200 -13.64 -31.84 17.57
N LYS A 201 -12.46 -32.36 17.18
CA LYS A 201 -11.31 -32.56 18.08
C LYS A 201 -10.08 -31.86 17.53
N THR A 202 -9.47 -31.02 18.38
CA THR A 202 -8.13 -30.47 18.15
C THR A 202 -7.07 -31.55 18.26
N PHE A 203 -5.84 -31.27 17.83
CA PHE A 203 -4.76 -32.25 17.90
C PHE A 203 -4.51 -32.84 19.30
N PRO A 204 -4.41 -32.03 20.39
CA PRO A 204 -4.27 -32.59 21.74
C PRO A 204 -5.45 -33.50 22.13
N GLN A 205 -6.69 -33.05 21.90
CA GLN A 205 -7.89 -33.83 22.22
C GLN A 205 -7.97 -35.12 21.39
N PHE A 206 -7.53 -35.06 20.13
CA PHE A 206 -7.52 -36.21 19.25
C PHE A 206 -6.47 -37.23 19.70
N CYS A 207 -5.30 -36.80 20.17
CA CYS A 207 -4.31 -37.70 20.76
C CYS A 207 -4.85 -38.44 21.98
N ASP A 208 -5.57 -37.74 22.87
CA ASP A 208 -6.15 -38.34 24.07
C ASP A 208 -7.27 -39.36 23.74
N ASP A 209 -8.08 -39.08 22.71
CA ASP A 209 -9.27 -39.87 22.41
C ASP A 209 -9.09 -40.91 21.29
N ALA A 210 -8.01 -40.88 20.51
CA ALA A 210 -7.87 -41.73 19.30
C ALA A 210 -8.11 -43.23 19.54
N SER A 211 -7.66 -43.74 20.70
CA SER A 211 -7.87 -45.14 21.09
C SER A 211 -9.34 -45.49 21.30
N GLN A 212 -10.16 -44.54 21.79
CA GLN A 212 -11.60 -44.73 22.01
C GLN A 212 -12.35 -44.88 20.68
N TYR A 213 -11.82 -44.32 19.59
CA TYR A 213 -12.37 -44.43 18.24
C TYR A 213 -11.76 -45.60 17.43
N GLY A 214 -10.86 -46.39 18.03
CA GLY A 214 -10.16 -47.46 17.31
C GLY A 214 -9.23 -46.95 16.20
N LEU A 215 -8.75 -45.71 16.31
CA LEU A 215 -7.93 -45.05 15.31
C LEU A 215 -6.44 -45.10 15.70
N PRO A 216 -5.50 -45.12 14.73
CA PRO A 216 -4.09 -44.97 15.02
C PRO A 216 -3.81 -43.64 15.70
N HIS A 217 -2.85 -43.61 16.63
CA HIS A 217 -2.48 -42.37 17.32
C HIS A 217 -2.14 -41.26 16.30
N PRO A 218 -2.67 -40.03 16.43
CA PRO A 218 -2.58 -39.00 15.38
C PRO A 218 -1.15 -38.59 15.02
N SER A 219 -0.20 -38.74 15.97
CA SER A 219 1.23 -38.49 15.74
C SER A 219 1.92 -39.50 14.82
N ARG A 220 1.31 -40.66 14.53
CA ARG A 220 1.92 -41.72 13.70
C ARG A 220 1.72 -41.43 12.20
N ILE A 221 2.24 -40.29 11.74
CA ILE A 221 2.25 -39.92 10.33
C ILE A 221 3.40 -40.64 9.63
N LEU A 222 3.08 -41.52 8.67
CA LEU A 222 4.07 -42.32 7.95
C LEU A 222 4.67 -41.56 6.76
N TYR A 223 3.82 -40.95 5.93
CA TYR A 223 4.22 -40.18 4.76
C TYR A 223 3.09 -39.30 4.23
N THR A 224 3.45 -38.30 3.46
CA THR A 224 2.54 -37.59 2.56
C THR A 224 2.48 -38.30 1.21
N PHE A 225 1.31 -38.29 0.58
CA PHE A 225 1.03 -38.91 -0.69
C PHE A 225 0.36 -37.89 -1.62
N GLU A 226 0.90 -37.76 -2.84
CA GLU A 226 0.35 -36.92 -3.89
C GLU A 226 -0.34 -37.81 -4.95
N PRO A 227 -1.68 -37.84 -5.01
CA PRO A 227 -2.40 -38.75 -5.90
C PRO A 227 -2.06 -38.59 -7.38
N GLY A 228 -1.82 -37.36 -7.83
CA GLY A 228 -1.54 -37.06 -9.24
C GLY A 228 -0.18 -37.57 -9.73
N SER A 229 0.83 -37.57 -8.86
CA SER A 229 2.21 -37.98 -9.19
C SER A 229 2.58 -39.37 -8.65
N GLY A 230 1.80 -39.89 -7.69
CA GLY A 230 2.11 -41.11 -6.95
C GLY A 230 3.28 -40.97 -5.98
N VAL A 231 3.84 -39.76 -5.82
CA VAL A 231 5.03 -39.50 -5.01
C VAL A 231 4.70 -39.64 -3.53
N ARG A 232 5.60 -40.29 -2.80
CA ARG A 232 5.58 -40.39 -1.34
C ARG A 232 6.73 -39.57 -0.76
N SER A 233 6.45 -38.75 0.24
CA SER A 233 7.46 -37.91 0.89
C SER A 233 7.30 -37.94 2.41
N PRO A 234 8.40 -37.88 3.18
CA PRO A 234 8.32 -37.80 4.63
C PRO A 234 7.55 -36.55 5.09
N TRP A 235 6.96 -36.61 6.27
CA TRP A 235 6.31 -35.45 6.89
C TRP A 235 7.36 -34.50 7.47
N THR A 236 7.37 -33.24 7.02
CA THR A 236 8.37 -32.23 7.42
C THR A 236 7.77 -30.92 7.94
N PHE A 237 6.45 -30.76 7.94
CA PHE A 237 5.79 -29.48 8.25
C PHE A 237 5.74 -29.17 9.76
N THR A 238 5.53 -30.20 10.58
CA THR A 238 5.45 -30.09 12.05
C THR A 238 6.11 -31.30 12.69
N ASN A 239 6.46 -31.17 13.97
CA ASN A 239 6.82 -32.34 14.75
C ASN A 239 5.52 -33.11 15.05
N PRO A 240 5.35 -34.37 14.60
CA PRO A 240 4.10 -35.10 14.76
C PRO A 240 3.70 -35.34 16.22
N VAL A 241 4.64 -35.29 17.16
CA VAL A 241 4.39 -35.52 18.59
C VAL A 241 4.09 -34.21 19.32
N ILE A 242 4.85 -33.15 19.02
CA ILE A 242 4.75 -31.86 19.71
C ILE A 242 3.64 -30.98 19.09
N GLY A 243 3.41 -31.10 17.78
CA GLY A 243 2.49 -30.27 17.02
C GLY A 243 3.19 -29.05 16.38
N ASN A 244 2.39 -28.02 16.11
CA ASN A 244 2.83 -26.80 15.45
C ASN A 244 3.69 -25.93 16.38
N ARG A 245 4.80 -25.37 15.86
CA ARG A 245 5.70 -24.50 16.63
C ARG A 245 4.98 -23.28 17.24
N TRP A 246 3.99 -22.74 16.52
CA TRP A 246 3.24 -21.57 16.97
C TRP A 246 2.35 -21.89 18.17
N ARG A 247 1.82 -23.11 18.28
CA ARG A 247 1.09 -23.55 19.48
C ARG A 247 1.95 -23.46 20.73
N ALA A 248 3.21 -23.91 20.63
CA ALA A 248 4.15 -23.87 21.75
C ALA A 248 4.54 -22.42 22.12
N LEU A 249 4.79 -21.57 21.11
CA LEU A 249 5.16 -20.16 21.34
C LEU A 249 4.00 -19.32 21.89
N ALA A 250 2.79 -19.52 21.37
CA ALA A 250 1.62 -18.73 21.72
C ALA A 250 1.00 -19.12 23.08
N LYS A 251 1.38 -20.26 23.68
CA LYS A 251 0.95 -20.66 25.04
C LYS A 251 -0.58 -20.60 25.25
N GLY A 252 -1.35 -20.97 24.23
CA GLY A 252 -2.82 -20.93 24.27
C GLY A 252 -3.44 -19.57 23.91
N HIS A 253 -2.66 -18.61 23.42
CA HIS A 253 -3.16 -17.37 22.82
C HIS A 253 -3.30 -17.49 21.31
N ARG A 254 -4.05 -16.56 20.69
CA ARG A 254 -4.22 -16.53 19.23
C ARG A 254 -2.90 -16.22 18.55
N THR A 255 -2.71 -16.83 17.38
CA THR A 255 -1.60 -16.50 16.47
C THR A 255 -2.17 -15.94 15.19
N LEU A 256 -1.86 -14.68 14.85
CA LEU A 256 -2.40 -13.94 13.71
C LEU A 256 -1.28 -13.45 12.79
N VAL A 257 -1.51 -13.43 11.48
CA VAL A 257 -0.59 -12.80 10.52
C VAL A 257 -1.04 -11.37 10.22
N PHE A 258 -0.09 -10.43 10.25
CA PHE A 258 -0.28 -9.02 9.95
C PHE A 258 0.41 -8.67 8.63
N PRO A 259 -0.30 -8.69 7.50
CA PRO A 259 0.28 -8.33 6.21
C PRO A 259 0.42 -6.82 6.06
N ILE A 260 1.50 -6.40 5.40
CA ILE A 260 1.82 -4.99 5.18
C ILE A 260 2.09 -4.70 3.69
N TRP A 261 1.66 -3.51 3.26
CA TRP A 261 2.21 -2.85 2.08
C TRP A 261 3.49 -2.13 2.51
N LEU A 262 4.65 -2.54 1.99
CA LEU A 262 5.92 -1.88 2.30
C LEU A 262 6.26 -0.91 1.16
N TYR A 263 6.33 0.38 1.47
CA TYR A 263 6.63 1.44 0.52
C TYR A 263 8.03 1.99 0.75
N CYS A 264 8.73 2.31 -0.33
CA CYS A 264 9.82 3.27 -0.25
C CYS A 264 9.90 4.13 -1.51
N ASP A 265 10.35 5.35 -1.32
CA ASP A 265 10.56 6.33 -2.37
C ASP A 265 11.52 7.42 -1.92
N ASP A 266 11.97 8.23 -2.87
CA ASP A 266 12.81 9.38 -2.60
C ASP A 266 12.00 10.63 -2.23
N THR A 267 12.60 11.49 -1.43
CA THR A 267 11.99 12.75 -1.00
C THR A 267 13.08 13.78 -0.77
N SER A 268 12.92 14.98 -1.33
CA SER A 268 13.84 16.06 -0.99
C SER A 268 13.76 16.41 0.49
N GLY A 269 14.92 16.42 1.16
CA GLY A 269 15.10 16.89 2.54
C GLY A 269 15.19 18.41 2.67
N ASN A 270 15.11 19.13 1.56
CA ASN A 270 15.10 20.60 1.49
C ASN A 270 13.75 21.14 1.00
N LEU A 271 13.52 22.45 1.18
CA LEU A 271 12.37 23.12 0.59
C LEU A 271 12.41 23.13 -0.96
N SER A 272 13.60 23.10 -1.55
CA SER A 272 13.81 22.91 -2.99
C SER A 272 14.01 21.42 -3.31
N LYS A 273 13.50 20.98 -4.46
CA LYS A 273 13.54 19.56 -4.89
C LYS A 273 14.94 19.05 -5.29
N LYS A 274 15.91 19.95 -5.45
CA LYS A 274 17.18 19.70 -6.17
C LYS A 274 18.30 19.03 -5.39
N TRP A 275 18.30 19.11 -4.06
CA TRP A 275 19.47 18.74 -3.25
C TRP A 275 19.04 18.05 -1.96
N ASN A 276 19.85 17.09 -1.49
CA ASN A 276 19.65 16.36 -0.22
C ASN A 276 18.46 15.38 -0.27
N GLU A 277 18.47 14.50 -1.26
CA GLU A 277 17.51 13.39 -1.39
C GLU A 277 17.56 12.48 -0.17
N HIS A 278 16.40 12.10 0.34
CA HIS A 278 16.21 11.12 1.39
C HIS A 278 15.37 9.97 0.85
N ASN A 279 15.88 8.76 0.93
CA ASN A 279 15.06 7.57 0.69
C ASN A 279 14.33 7.24 1.99
N SER A 280 13.04 6.95 1.93
CA SER A 280 12.21 6.71 3.12
C SER A 280 11.38 5.45 3.00
N PHE A 281 11.41 4.59 4.03
CA PHE A 281 10.55 3.42 4.15
C PHE A 281 9.35 3.73 5.04
N LEU A 282 8.17 3.35 4.56
CA LEU A 282 6.91 3.40 5.28
C LEU A 282 6.13 2.11 5.07
N PHE A 283 5.14 1.83 5.91
CA PHE A 283 4.18 0.77 5.67
C PHE A 283 2.76 1.17 6.04
N THR A 284 1.77 0.48 5.47
CA THR A 284 0.39 0.47 5.98
C THR A 284 -0.09 -0.98 6.09
N PRO A 285 -0.96 -1.32 7.07
CA PRO A 285 -1.51 -2.67 7.18
C PRO A 285 -2.36 -3.00 5.96
N ALA A 286 -2.05 -4.11 5.27
CA ALA A 286 -2.78 -4.55 4.09
C ALA A 286 -4.14 -5.18 4.42
N GLY A 287 -4.36 -5.55 5.68
CA GLY A 287 -5.64 -6.07 6.17
C GLY A 287 -6.71 -5.00 6.41
N LEU A 288 -6.36 -3.72 6.29
CA LEU A 288 -7.35 -2.62 6.37
C LEU A 288 -8.20 -2.54 5.10
N PRO A 289 -9.48 -2.16 5.21
CA PRO A 289 -10.28 -1.83 4.06
C PRO A 289 -9.73 -0.57 3.37
N ARG A 290 -9.97 -0.41 2.06
CA ARG A 290 -9.49 0.71 1.24
C ARG A 290 -9.76 2.07 1.88
N THR A 291 -10.95 2.25 2.45
CA THR A 291 -11.37 3.51 3.09
C THR A 291 -10.49 3.90 4.28
N GLU A 292 -9.84 2.93 4.92
CA GLU A 292 -8.92 3.12 6.03
C GLU A 292 -7.45 3.13 5.56
N ALA A 293 -7.05 2.20 4.68
CA ALA A 293 -5.67 2.06 4.21
C ALA A 293 -5.13 3.33 3.52
N GLN A 294 -6.00 4.14 2.92
CA GLN A 294 -5.63 5.39 2.24
C GLN A 294 -5.53 6.61 3.17
N LYS A 295 -5.87 6.47 4.46
CA LYS A 295 -5.75 7.57 5.42
C LYS A 295 -4.31 7.71 5.88
N GLU A 296 -3.79 8.94 5.92
CA GLU A 296 -2.48 9.25 6.50
C GLU A 296 -2.33 8.74 7.95
N TYR A 297 -3.45 8.62 8.67
CA TYR A 297 -3.52 8.05 10.02
C TYR A 297 -2.96 6.63 10.15
N ASN A 298 -3.08 5.83 9.08
CA ASN A 298 -2.68 4.42 9.03
C ASN A 298 -1.34 4.21 8.31
N ILE A 299 -0.61 5.29 8.00
CA ILE A 299 0.72 5.23 7.39
C ILE A 299 1.78 5.34 8.50
N HIS A 300 2.68 4.36 8.56
CA HIS A 300 3.72 4.28 9.58
C HIS A 300 5.11 4.45 8.98
N PHE A 301 5.88 5.37 9.55
CA PHE A 301 7.28 5.59 9.18
C PHE A 301 8.19 4.52 9.79
N LEU A 302 9.12 3.97 8.99
CA LEU A 302 10.16 3.04 9.45
C LEU A 302 11.54 3.68 9.47
N SER A 303 12.02 4.20 8.35
CA SER A 303 13.40 4.69 8.25
C SER A 303 13.55 5.73 7.16
N THR A 304 14.55 6.60 7.32
CA THR A 304 14.97 7.53 6.27
C THR A 304 16.47 7.76 6.34
N SER A 305 17.10 8.03 5.20
CA SER A 305 18.49 8.49 5.14
C SER A 305 18.78 9.22 3.85
N ASN A 306 19.66 10.21 3.94
CA ASN A 306 20.29 10.89 2.82
C ASN A 306 21.69 10.35 2.51
N LEU A 307 22.17 9.38 3.29
CA LEU A 307 23.51 8.78 3.14
C LEU A 307 23.42 7.28 2.82
N ALA A 308 22.63 6.54 3.60
CA ALA A 308 22.45 5.11 3.42
C ALA A 308 21.53 4.85 2.22
N PRO A 309 21.96 4.08 1.20
CA PRO A 309 21.09 3.68 0.09
C PRO A 309 19.89 2.86 0.57
N PRO A 310 18.76 2.88 -0.16
CA PRO A 310 17.51 2.24 0.26
C PRO A 310 17.68 0.74 0.58
N LEU A 311 18.41 0.01 -0.27
CA LEU A 311 18.65 -1.42 -0.07
C LEU A 311 19.54 -1.72 1.15
N GLU A 312 20.41 -0.79 1.56
CA GLU A 312 21.17 -0.94 2.81
C GLU A 312 20.30 -0.66 4.03
N MET A 313 19.43 0.35 3.97
CA MET A 313 18.49 0.63 5.05
C MET A 313 17.48 -0.51 5.25
N MET A 314 17.03 -1.11 4.14
CA MET A 314 16.10 -2.23 4.15
C MET A 314 16.67 -3.45 4.88
N ASP A 315 18.00 -3.60 4.95
CA ASP A 315 18.65 -4.67 5.68
C ASP A 315 18.27 -4.69 7.17
N GLY A 316 18.22 -3.50 7.80
CA GLY A 316 17.78 -3.35 9.19
C GLY A 316 16.30 -3.63 9.39
N ILE A 317 15.45 -3.26 8.41
CA ILE A 317 14.02 -3.58 8.43
C ILE A 317 13.80 -5.09 8.31
N ILE A 318 14.52 -5.74 7.40
CA ILE A 318 14.43 -7.19 7.16
C ILE A 318 14.95 -7.98 8.36
N GLN A 319 16.01 -7.51 9.03
CA GLN A 319 16.44 -8.13 10.28
C GLN A 319 15.32 -8.11 11.33
N GLN A 320 14.59 -7.00 11.49
CA GLN A 320 13.43 -6.97 12.40
C GLN A 320 12.31 -7.89 11.92
N LEU A 321 12.04 -7.93 10.61
CA LEU A 321 11.04 -8.82 10.02
C LEU A 321 11.34 -10.30 10.30
N GLU A 322 12.59 -10.74 10.09
CA GLU A 322 13.05 -12.11 10.35
C GLU A 322 12.88 -12.47 11.84
N LEU A 323 13.32 -11.59 12.75
CA LEU A 323 13.13 -11.79 14.19
C LEU A 323 11.64 -11.94 14.56
N CYS A 324 10.77 -11.11 13.98
CA CYS A 324 9.33 -11.19 14.21
C CYS A 324 8.70 -12.44 13.58
N GLN A 325 9.20 -12.92 12.44
CA GLN A 325 8.72 -14.14 11.78
C GLN A 325 9.20 -15.42 12.45
N ASP A 326 10.27 -15.34 13.24
CA ASP A 326 10.82 -16.46 13.97
C ASP A 326 10.23 -16.57 15.38
N GLY A 327 10.05 -15.44 16.09
CA GLY A 327 9.54 -15.41 17.47
C GLY A 327 8.10 -14.94 17.67
N GLY A 328 7.53 -14.23 16.69
CA GLY A 328 6.26 -13.51 16.83
C GLY A 328 6.37 -12.20 17.64
N ILE A 329 5.36 -11.35 17.50
CA ILE A 329 5.20 -10.08 18.23
C ILE A 329 4.09 -10.29 19.26
N TRP A 330 4.43 -10.20 20.55
CA TRP A 330 3.41 -10.14 21.58
C TRP A 330 2.73 -8.77 21.58
N ALA A 331 1.41 -8.77 21.40
CA ALA A 331 0.58 -7.57 21.41
C ALA A 331 -0.67 -7.79 22.26
N TRP A 332 -1.26 -6.69 22.73
CA TRP A 332 -2.58 -6.70 23.34
C TRP A 332 -3.61 -6.41 22.25
N ASP A 333 -4.56 -7.32 22.06
CA ASP A 333 -5.68 -7.10 21.17
C ASP A 333 -6.77 -6.34 21.94
N CYS A 334 -6.96 -5.05 21.64
CA CYS A 334 -7.93 -4.23 22.35
C CYS A 334 -9.39 -4.55 22.01
N GLU A 335 -9.65 -5.25 20.89
CA GLU A 335 -10.99 -5.69 20.50
C GLU A 335 -11.37 -6.97 21.24
N MET A 336 -10.45 -7.94 21.28
CA MET A 336 -10.67 -9.23 21.94
C MET A 336 -10.36 -9.21 23.44
N ASN A 337 -9.68 -8.16 23.91
CA ASN A 337 -9.22 -7.97 25.28
C ASN A 337 -8.38 -9.16 25.79
N GLU A 338 -7.48 -9.67 24.93
CA GLU A 338 -6.57 -10.77 25.23
C GLU A 338 -5.17 -10.55 24.63
N PRO A 339 -4.12 -11.19 25.20
CA PRO A 339 -2.83 -11.30 24.54
C PRO A 339 -2.92 -12.06 23.22
N VAL A 340 -2.20 -11.60 22.21
CA VAL A 340 -2.10 -12.24 20.90
C VAL A 340 -0.66 -12.25 20.41
N LEU A 341 -0.29 -13.30 19.67
CA LEU A 341 0.99 -13.42 18.99
C LEU A 341 0.81 -13.05 17.51
N VAL A 342 1.49 -12.02 17.05
CA VAL A 342 1.31 -11.45 15.71
C VAL A 342 2.55 -11.66 14.85
N ILE A 343 2.39 -12.04 13.59
CA ILE A 343 3.48 -12.37 12.67
C ILE A 343 3.40 -11.44 11.45
N PRO A 344 4.37 -10.53 11.24
CA PRO A 344 4.36 -9.65 10.09
C PRO A 344 4.71 -10.39 8.79
N THR A 345 4.05 -10.02 7.70
CA THR A 345 4.40 -10.48 6.34
C THR A 345 4.29 -9.34 5.33
N VAL A 346 5.15 -9.34 4.30
CA VAL A 346 5.13 -8.29 3.26
C VAL A 346 4.27 -8.80 2.11
N LEU A 347 3.14 -8.13 1.85
CA LEU A 347 2.24 -8.50 0.77
C LEU A 347 2.81 -8.10 -0.60
N ALA A 348 3.31 -6.87 -0.69
CA ALA A 348 3.99 -6.34 -1.88
C ALA A 348 4.90 -5.14 -1.52
N LEU A 349 5.80 -4.80 -2.46
CA LEU A 349 6.65 -3.62 -2.40
C LEU A 349 6.10 -2.51 -3.30
N LEU A 350 5.86 -1.34 -2.72
CA LEU A 350 5.36 -0.14 -3.40
C LEU A 350 6.47 0.90 -3.54
N GLY A 351 6.39 1.69 -4.60
CA GLY A 351 7.36 2.74 -4.93
C GLY A 351 7.17 3.17 -6.38
N ASP A 352 7.86 4.23 -6.78
CA ASP A 352 7.87 4.66 -8.17
C ASP A 352 8.59 3.62 -9.08
N ASN A 353 8.65 3.88 -10.39
CA ASN A 353 9.23 2.90 -11.32
C ASN A 353 10.76 2.69 -11.14
N PRO A 354 11.58 3.75 -10.95
CA PRO A 354 12.96 3.64 -10.49
C PRO A 354 13.12 2.77 -9.23
N MET A 355 12.39 3.07 -8.15
CA MET A 355 12.51 2.36 -6.89
C MET A 355 12.06 0.90 -7.00
N GLN A 356 10.97 0.63 -7.71
CA GLN A 356 10.56 -0.75 -8.00
C GLN A 356 11.59 -1.51 -8.85
N SER A 357 12.34 -0.82 -9.72
CA SER A 357 13.47 -1.44 -10.43
C SER A 357 14.63 -1.74 -9.48
N GLU A 358 14.90 -0.86 -8.53
CA GLU A 358 15.92 -1.06 -7.50
C GLU A 358 15.60 -2.29 -6.63
N PHE A 359 14.36 -2.43 -6.15
CA PHE A 359 13.90 -3.63 -5.42
C PHE A 359 14.03 -4.91 -6.25
N ALA A 360 13.77 -4.85 -7.55
CA ALA A 360 13.86 -6.01 -8.43
C ALA A 360 15.28 -6.33 -8.91
N CYS A 361 16.30 -5.60 -8.43
CA CYS A 361 17.66 -5.62 -8.98
C CYS A 361 17.66 -5.55 -10.52
N HIS A 362 16.79 -4.71 -11.06
CA HIS A 362 16.58 -4.50 -12.48
C HIS A 362 17.44 -3.32 -12.96
N ILE A 363 17.99 -3.40 -14.17
CA ILE A 363 18.91 -2.40 -14.71
C ILE A 363 18.30 -1.00 -14.90
N GLY A 364 16.98 -0.90 -14.85
CA GLY A 364 16.22 0.35 -14.98
C GLY A 364 15.55 0.51 -16.34
N LEU A 365 14.66 1.50 -16.44
CA LEU A 365 13.79 1.71 -17.60
C LEU A 365 14.53 2.08 -18.90
N GLN A 366 15.78 2.55 -18.81
CA GLN A 366 16.63 2.84 -19.97
C GLN A 366 17.48 1.64 -20.42
N GLY A 367 17.38 0.51 -19.72
CA GLY A 367 18.08 -0.71 -20.07
C GLY A 367 17.56 -1.38 -21.34
N LYS A 368 18.41 -2.23 -21.93
CA LYS A 368 18.03 -3.09 -23.07
C LYS A 368 16.80 -3.94 -22.75
N PHE A 369 16.76 -4.52 -21.56
CA PHE A 369 15.55 -5.05 -20.98
C PHE A 369 15.03 -4.00 -20.00
N PHE A 370 13.96 -3.32 -20.36
CA PHE A 370 13.45 -2.16 -19.63
C PHE A 370 12.31 -2.51 -18.68
N CYS A 371 11.74 -3.72 -18.78
CA CYS A 371 10.65 -4.16 -17.93
C CYS A 371 11.17 -5.01 -16.77
N ARG A 372 10.81 -4.60 -15.55
CA ARG A 372 11.16 -5.33 -14.32
C ARG A 372 10.33 -6.60 -14.12
N ALA A 373 9.12 -6.68 -14.71
CA ALA A 373 8.20 -7.79 -14.53
C ALA A 373 8.41 -8.91 -15.56
N CYS A 374 8.88 -8.58 -16.76
CA CYS A 374 9.06 -9.54 -17.84
C CYS A 374 10.31 -9.28 -18.69
N TRP A 375 10.63 -10.23 -19.56
CA TRP A 375 11.79 -10.21 -20.46
C TRP A 375 11.58 -9.36 -21.72
N ALA A 376 10.73 -8.33 -21.66
CA ALA A 376 10.56 -7.39 -22.76
C ALA A 376 11.86 -6.63 -23.05
N LYS A 377 12.21 -6.57 -24.33
CA LYS A 377 13.48 -6.04 -24.82
C LYS A 377 13.22 -4.86 -25.76
N GLY A 378 13.94 -3.76 -25.56
CA GLY A 378 14.00 -2.65 -26.50
C GLY A 378 14.78 -3.01 -27.78
N SER A 379 14.84 -2.09 -28.73
CA SER A 379 15.78 -2.21 -29.86
C SER A 379 17.21 -2.20 -29.35
N ASP A 380 18.09 -3.01 -29.96
CA ASP A 380 19.52 -2.88 -29.72
C ASP A 380 19.94 -1.45 -30.10
N ALA A 381 20.54 -0.72 -29.17
CA ALA A 381 21.12 0.57 -29.46
C ALA A 381 22.26 0.35 -30.47
N GLY A 382 21.97 0.49 -31.76
CA GLY A 382 22.93 1.17 -32.61
C GLY A 382 23.23 2.50 -31.92
N ILE A 383 24.49 2.89 -31.84
CA ILE A 383 24.92 4.22 -31.38
C ILE A 383 24.03 5.24 -32.13
N ASP A 384 22.90 5.71 -31.61
CA ASP A 384 21.94 6.51 -32.39
C ASP A 384 21.11 7.42 -31.49
N SER A 385 21.71 8.54 -31.13
CA SER A 385 20.99 9.79 -30.94
C SER A 385 21.88 10.94 -31.38
N ASP A 386 21.71 11.41 -32.61
CA ASP A 386 22.15 12.75 -32.96
C ASP A 386 21.11 13.43 -33.84
N THR A 387 20.64 14.57 -33.33
CA THR A 387 19.95 15.69 -33.99
C THR A 387 18.50 15.51 -34.47
N SER A 388 17.56 15.70 -33.54
CA SER A 388 16.81 16.97 -33.39
C SER A 388 16.33 17.02 -31.95
N SER A 389 17.27 17.27 -31.04
CA SER A 389 17.07 17.30 -29.61
C SER A 389 16.18 18.49 -29.22
N ILE A 390 14.96 18.19 -28.77
CA ILE A 390 14.41 18.89 -27.61
C ILE A 390 15.45 18.72 -26.51
N PRO A 391 15.88 19.78 -25.79
CA PRO A 391 16.74 19.59 -24.65
C PRO A 391 16.02 18.65 -23.68
N ALA A 392 16.57 17.45 -23.49
CA ALA A 392 16.34 16.68 -22.30
C ALA A 392 17.09 17.42 -21.18
N ASP A 393 16.51 18.53 -20.73
CA ASP A 393 16.92 19.16 -19.49
C ASP A 393 16.04 18.60 -18.38
N SER A 394 16.68 17.83 -17.50
CA SER A 394 16.37 17.65 -16.09
C SER A 394 14.88 17.66 -15.66
N ASP A 395 14.21 16.51 -15.77
CA ASP A 395 13.46 16.03 -14.61
C ASP A 395 14.50 15.30 -13.74
N GLU A 396 14.97 15.99 -12.70
CA GLU A 396 15.89 15.45 -11.70
C GLU A 396 15.20 14.36 -10.89
N GLU A 397 15.39 13.11 -11.32
CA GLU A 397 15.57 11.99 -10.40
C GLU A 397 17.08 11.91 -10.14
N ALA A 398 17.50 12.34 -8.95
CA ALA A 398 18.90 12.30 -8.57
C ALA A 398 19.31 10.84 -8.36
N SER A 399 20.32 10.38 -9.10
CA SER A 399 21.18 9.28 -8.67
C SER A 399 22.55 9.47 -9.31
N GLN A 400 23.40 10.23 -8.61
CA GLN A 400 24.79 10.42 -9.00
C GLN A 400 25.61 9.16 -8.64
N SER A 401 25.82 8.26 -9.60
CA SER A 401 26.91 7.29 -9.51
C SER A 401 28.16 7.88 -10.20
N SER A 402 29.14 8.28 -9.39
CA SER A 402 30.43 8.78 -9.84
C SER A 402 31.27 7.67 -10.50
N THR A 403 31.71 7.91 -11.74
CA THR A 403 32.77 7.12 -12.39
C THR A 403 33.88 8.08 -12.85
N PRO A 404 35.19 7.79 -12.66
CA PRO A 404 36.24 8.75 -12.96
C PRO A 404 36.53 8.84 -14.47
N GLU A 405 36.74 10.06 -14.96
CA GLU A 405 37.19 10.37 -16.32
C GLU A 405 38.58 9.77 -16.61
N ILE A 406 38.72 9.10 -17.76
CA ILE A 406 40.02 8.81 -18.39
C ILE A 406 40.04 9.51 -19.74
N ARG A 407 40.89 10.54 -19.86
CA ARG A 407 41.21 11.23 -21.12
C ARG A 407 41.95 10.28 -22.08
N GLY A 408 41.41 10.06 -23.27
CA GLY A 408 42.05 9.34 -24.38
C GLY A 408 41.54 9.83 -25.74
N LYS A 409 42.44 9.96 -26.73
CA LYS A 409 42.35 10.79 -27.94
C LYS A 409 41.38 10.32 -29.04
N LYS A 410 40.97 11.32 -29.86
CA LYS A 410 40.15 11.30 -31.08
C LYS A 410 40.52 10.25 -32.15
N GLY A 411 39.49 9.79 -32.85
CA GLY A 411 39.52 9.58 -34.31
C GLY A 411 38.87 8.28 -34.79
N LYS A 412 37.67 8.37 -35.41
CA LYS A 412 37.27 7.56 -36.58
C LYS A 412 35.95 8.04 -37.19
N GLY A 413 35.88 7.97 -38.52
CA GLY A 413 34.94 8.64 -39.40
C GLY A 413 33.45 8.29 -39.24
N ARG A 414 32.62 9.23 -39.70
CA ARG A 414 31.16 9.23 -39.65
C ARG A 414 30.62 8.20 -40.66
N VAL A 415 30.34 6.98 -40.21
CA VAL A 415 29.61 5.98 -41.01
C VAL A 415 28.15 6.41 -41.09
N LYS A 416 27.61 6.64 -42.29
CA LYS A 416 26.17 6.85 -42.53
C LYS A 416 25.42 5.57 -42.20
N LYS A 417 24.49 5.64 -41.24
CA LYS A 417 23.76 4.49 -40.69
C LYS A 417 22.49 4.19 -41.48
N ALA A 418 22.14 2.91 -41.56
CA ALA A 418 20.94 2.43 -42.23
C ALA A 418 19.70 2.71 -41.37
N ARG A 419 18.64 3.26 -41.99
CA ARG A 419 17.31 3.40 -41.37
C ARG A 419 16.75 2.02 -41.03
N GLU A 420 16.14 1.88 -39.85
CA GLU A 420 15.35 0.68 -39.50
C GLU A 420 14.30 0.42 -40.59
N THR A 421 14.19 -0.83 -41.04
CA THR A 421 13.17 -1.21 -42.03
C THR A 421 11.78 -1.18 -41.38
N MET A 422 10.73 -0.90 -42.17
CA MET A 422 9.35 -0.91 -41.67
C MET A 422 8.99 -2.27 -41.04
N GLY A 423 9.47 -3.38 -41.61
CA GLY A 423 9.24 -4.71 -41.05
C GLY A 423 9.88 -4.91 -39.66
N ASN A 424 11.08 -4.38 -39.42
CA ASN A 424 11.74 -4.43 -38.12
C ASN A 424 11.02 -3.55 -37.09
N MET A 425 10.60 -2.37 -37.51
CA MET A 425 9.81 -1.44 -36.68
C MET A 425 8.48 -2.06 -36.24
N VAL A 426 7.75 -2.70 -37.15
CA VAL A 426 6.49 -3.41 -36.83
C VAL A 426 6.75 -4.56 -35.84
N LYS A 427 7.80 -5.36 -36.05
CA LYS A 427 8.17 -6.44 -35.11
C LYS A 427 8.49 -5.88 -33.72
N ARG A 428 9.26 -4.79 -33.64
CA ARG A 428 9.60 -4.12 -32.37
C ARG A 428 8.36 -3.62 -31.64
N VAL A 429 7.46 -2.94 -32.34
CA VAL A 429 6.21 -2.43 -31.75
C VAL A 429 5.31 -3.56 -31.29
N LYS A 430 5.13 -4.62 -32.10
CA LYS A 430 4.34 -5.81 -31.69
C LYS A 430 4.92 -6.48 -30.44
N ALA A 431 6.25 -6.62 -30.37
CA ALA A 431 6.91 -7.15 -29.18
C ALA A 431 6.76 -6.22 -27.97
N PHE A 432 6.77 -4.91 -28.16
CA PHE A 432 6.52 -3.93 -27.09
C PHE A 432 5.06 -3.97 -26.59
N LEU A 433 4.10 -4.24 -27.46
CA LEU A 433 2.67 -4.28 -27.12
C LEU A 433 2.21 -5.62 -26.54
N THR A 434 3.13 -6.56 -26.32
CA THR A 434 2.83 -7.89 -25.76
C THR A 434 3.67 -8.11 -24.51
N PRO A 435 3.09 -8.52 -23.36
CA PRO A 435 3.87 -8.94 -22.21
C PRO A 435 4.88 -10.04 -22.58
N GLY A 436 6.15 -9.86 -22.19
CA GLY A 436 7.17 -10.89 -22.37
C GLY A 436 7.02 -12.04 -21.37
N ARG A 437 7.92 -13.03 -21.45
CA ARG A 437 8.04 -14.08 -20.42
C ARG A 437 8.26 -13.42 -19.04
N PRO A 438 7.54 -13.81 -17.98
CA PRO A 438 7.78 -13.28 -16.63
C PRO A 438 9.22 -13.50 -16.16
N ARG A 439 9.77 -12.51 -15.44
CA ARG A 439 11.02 -12.67 -14.67
C ARG A 439 10.72 -13.38 -13.36
N ARG A 440 11.69 -14.12 -12.83
CA ARG A 440 11.55 -14.93 -11.61
C ARG A 440 12.74 -14.71 -10.66
N LYS A 441 12.45 -14.74 -9.36
CA LYS A 441 13.44 -14.65 -8.28
C LYS A 441 14.61 -15.63 -8.45
N GLU A 442 14.34 -16.89 -8.78
CA GLU A 442 15.38 -17.92 -8.86
C GLU A 442 16.38 -17.64 -10.00
N GLU A 443 15.88 -17.14 -11.14
CA GLU A 443 16.71 -16.80 -12.29
C GLU A 443 17.61 -15.60 -11.99
N THR A 444 17.06 -14.57 -11.35
CA THR A 444 17.82 -13.36 -10.99
C THR A 444 18.88 -13.66 -9.93
N THR A 445 18.52 -14.34 -8.85
CA THR A 445 19.45 -14.70 -7.76
C THR A 445 20.57 -15.63 -8.26
N SER A 446 20.25 -16.62 -9.09
CA SER A 446 21.27 -17.48 -9.72
C SER A 446 22.24 -16.68 -10.61
N LYS A 447 21.73 -15.68 -11.34
CA LYS A 447 22.57 -14.83 -12.18
C LYS A 447 23.46 -13.90 -11.34
N LEU A 448 22.95 -13.34 -10.24
CA LEU A 448 23.73 -12.53 -9.30
C LEU A 448 24.85 -13.33 -8.63
N ALA A 449 24.59 -14.59 -8.28
CA ALA A 449 25.61 -15.50 -7.77
C ALA A 449 26.70 -15.74 -8.83
N SER A 450 26.32 -16.04 -10.08
CA SER A 450 27.27 -16.19 -11.18
C SER A 450 28.10 -14.92 -11.44
N MET A 451 27.50 -13.72 -11.32
CA MET A 451 28.25 -12.47 -11.44
C MET A 451 29.28 -12.31 -10.33
N PHE A 452 28.95 -12.70 -9.10
CA PHE A 452 29.86 -12.68 -7.96
C PHE A 452 31.02 -13.67 -8.14
N GLU A 453 30.74 -14.91 -8.54
CA GLU A 453 31.77 -15.91 -8.87
C GLU A 453 32.75 -15.40 -9.93
N GLN A 454 32.25 -14.73 -10.97
CA GLN A 454 33.11 -14.13 -11.99
C GLN A 454 33.93 -12.98 -11.42
N ALA A 455 33.37 -12.16 -10.54
CA ALA A 455 34.10 -11.06 -9.89
C ALA A 455 35.20 -11.54 -8.93
N ALA A 456 35.09 -12.77 -8.40
CA ALA A 456 36.12 -13.43 -7.61
C ALA A 456 37.30 -13.98 -8.45
N VAL A 457 37.33 -13.69 -9.76
CA VAL A 457 38.43 -14.04 -10.67
C VAL A 457 39.11 -12.77 -11.20
N LEU A 458 40.43 -12.80 -11.34
CA LEU A 458 41.21 -11.66 -11.84
C LEU A 458 40.77 -11.18 -13.22
N ASP A 459 40.77 -9.86 -13.40
CA ASP A 459 40.60 -9.16 -14.68
C ASP A 459 39.25 -9.43 -15.40
N THR A 460 38.19 -9.76 -14.66
CA THR A 460 36.83 -10.07 -15.20
C THR A 460 35.83 -8.91 -15.21
N LYS A 461 36.22 -7.69 -14.78
CA LYS A 461 35.30 -6.55 -14.65
C LYS A 461 34.42 -6.30 -15.89
N THR A 462 35.02 -6.31 -17.08
CA THR A 462 34.31 -6.11 -18.36
C THR A 462 33.32 -7.24 -18.64
N LYS A 463 33.66 -8.49 -18.28
CA LYS A 463 32.78 -9.64 -18.43
C LYS A 463 31.54 -9.51 -17.56
N VAL A 464 31.71 -9.12 -16.29
CA VAL A 464 30.59 -8.88 -15.36
C VAL A 464 29.69 -7.73 -15.86
N GLN A 465 30.27 -6.65 -16.39
CA GLN A 465 29.50 -5.56 -17.00
C GLN A 465 28.70 -6.03 -18.24
N GLY A 466 29.28 -6.89 -19.07
CA GLY A 466 28.61 -7.55 -20.19
C GLY A 466 27.42 -8.39 -19.72
N MET A 467 27.64 -9.27 -18.73
CA MET A 467 26.60 -10.13 -18.14
C MET A 467 25.39 -9.32 -17.63
N ARG A 468 25.64 -8.15 -17.01
CA ARG A 468 24.57 -7.25 -16.52
C ARG A 468 23.74 -6.69 -17.67
N THR A 469 24.40 -6.19 -18.71
CA THR A 469 23.73 -5.60 -19.88
C THR A 469 22.92 -6.65 -20.66
N GLU A 470 23.46 -7.87 -20.78
CA GLU A 470 22.83 -8.99 -21.49
C GLU A 470 21.63 -9.58 -20.75
N SER A 471 21.60 -9.50 -19.41
CA SER A 471 20.49 -10.02 -18.60
C SER A 471 19.49 -8.94 -18.17
N GLY A 472 19.89 -7.66 -18.20
CA GLY A 472 19.12 -6.57 -17.61
C GLY A 472 19.06 -6.62 -16.09
N ILE A 473 19.99 -7.35 -15.44
CA ILE A 473 20.07 -7.49 -14.00
C ILE A 473 21.18 -6.60 -13.45
N LYS A 474 20.87 -5.82 -12.42
CA LYS A 474 21.75 -4.90 -11.71
C LYS A 474 21.32 -4.81 -10.26
N ASP A 475 22.12 -5.41 -9.39
CA ASP A 475 22.02 -5.23 -7.94
C ASP A 475 23.01 -4.13 -7.51
N THR A 476 22.51 -2.92 -7.24
CA THR A 476 23.33 -1.77 -6.79
C THR A 476 24.01 -2.02 -5.45
N TYR A 477 23.38 -2.80 -4.56
CA TYR A 477 23.96 -3.21 -3.28
C TYR A 477 25.15 -4.14 -3.50
N GLN A 478 24.97 -5.20 -4.30
CA GLN A 478 26.07 -6.12 -4.66
C GLN A 478 27.22 -5.41 -5.36
N MET A 479 26.90 -4.45 -6.24
CA MET A 479 27.89 -3.69 -7.00
C MET A 479 28.94 -2.98 -6.12
N VAL A 480 28.59 -2.58 -4.90
CA VAL A 480 29.56 -1.99 -3.97
C VAL A 480 30.66 -3.00 -3.63
N PHE A 481 30.30 -4.25 -3.34
CA PHE A 481 31.25 -5.31 -3.04
C PHE A 481 32.03 -5.75 -4.30
N LEU A 482 31.37 -5.85 -5.46
CA LEU A 482 32.06 -6.16 -6.72
C LEU A 482 33.13 -5.11 -7.04
N GLU A 483 32.83 -3.82 -6.84
CA GLU A 483 33.81 -2.74 -7.05
C GLU A 483 34.95 -2.76 -6.04
N LYS A 484 34.73 -3.22 -4.80
CA LYS A 484 35.82 -3.47 -3.83
C LYS A 484 36.76 -4.56 -4.34
N LEU A 485 36.22 -5.69 -4.80
CA LEU A 485 37.01 -6.79 -5.39
C LEU A 485 37.82 -6.31 -6.60
N PHE A 486 37.23 -5.57 -7.54
CA PHE A 486 37.96 -5.06 -8.71
C PHE A 486 39.04 -4.03 -8.37
N LYS A 487 38.89 -3.30 -7.26
CA LYS A 487 39.85 -2.29 -6.82
C LYS A 487 41.00 -2.88 -5.99
N SER A 488 40.79 -4.01 -5.30
CA SER A 488 41.77 -4.59 -4.37
C SER A 488 43.14 -4.86 -5.00
N TYR A 489 43.16 -5.28 -6.26
CA TYR A 489 44.38 -5.60 -7.01
C TYR A 489 44.81 -4.48 -7.99
N LYS A 490 44.13 -3.32 -7.98
CA LYS A 490 44.50 -2.17 -8.82
C LYS A 490 45.84 -1.59 -8.35
N GLY A 491 46.84 -1.61 -9.22
CA GLY A 491 48.20 -1.11 -8.91
C GLY A 491 49.15 -2.15 -8.32
N LYS A 492 48.70 -3.41 -8.12
CA LYS A 492 49.59 -4.54 -7.78
C LYS A 492 50.29 -5.07 -9.03
N ARG A 493 51.55 -5.50 -8.88
CA ARG A 493 52.38 -6.05 -9.96
C ARG A 493 52.55 -7.56 -9.77
N GLY A 494 52.48 -8.33 -10.86
CA GLY A 494 52.56 -9.79 -10.83
C GLY A 494 51.23 -10.47 -10.48
N ARG A 495 50.98 -11.64 -11.07
CA ARG A 495 49.70 -12.37 -10.93
C ARG A 495 49.46 -12.83 -9.49
N GLU A 496 50.49 -13.32 -8.82
CA GLU A 496 50.42 -13.79 -7.43
C GLU A 496 50.03 -12.67 -6.46
N SER A 497 50.67 -11.50 -6.56
CA SER A 497 50.35 -10.35 -5.71
C SER A 497 48.92 -9.83 -5.94
N LYS A 498 48.44 -9.86 -7.19
CA LYS A 498 47.05 -9.53 -7.51
C LYS A 498 46.07 -10.55 -6.91
N GLN A 499 46.36 -11.84 -7.05
CA GLN A 499 45.52 -12.91 -6.51
C GLN A 499 45.45 -12.83 -4.98
N ALA A 500 46.59 -12.69 -4.31
CA ALA A 500 46.62 -12.54 -2.85
C ALA A 500 45.83 -11.32 -2.35
N ALA A 501 45.89 -10.18 -3.08
CA ALA A 501 45.09 -9.00 -2.74
C ALA A 501 43.58 -9.25 -2.94
N LEU A 502 43.20 -10.00 -3.97
CA LEU A 502 41.82 -10.38 -4.23
C LEU A 502 41.30 -11.35 -3.16
N ASP A 503 42.06 -12.38 -2.81
CA ASP A 503 41.70 -13.39 -1.81
C ASP A 503 41.54 -12.77 -0.42
N ASN A 504 42.42 -11.82 -0.06
CA ASN A 504 42.31 -11.07 1.19
C ASN A 504 41.04 -10.21 1.25
N GLU A 505 40.68 -9.54 0.14
CA GLU A 505 39.44 -8.76 0.09
C GLU A 505 38.21 -9.68 0.11
N LEU A 506 38.25 -10.81 -0.59
CA LEU A 506 37.17 -11.80 -0.59
C LEU A 506 36.88 -12.32 0.82
N ALA A 507 37.94 -12.56 1.62
CA ALA A 507 37.83 -12.98 3.01
C ALA A 507 37.30 -11.88 3.96
N SER A 508 37.34 -10.61 3.56
CA SER A 508 36.85 -9.48 4.37
C SER A 508 35.38 -9.13 4.12
N LEU A 509 34.77 -9.69 3.06
CA LEU A 509 33.39 -9.41 2.69
C LEU A 509 32.38 -10.01 3.69
N PRO A 510 31.20 -9.38 3.85
CA PRO A 510 30.12 -9.95 4.66
C PRO A 510 29.58 -11.25 4.04
N SER A 511 28.91 -12.07 4.85
CA SER A 511 28.30 -13.33 4.41
C SER A 511 27.25 -13.15 3.32
N ASN A 512 26.46 -12.08 3.39
CA ASN A 512 25.48 -11.71 2.38
C ASN A 512 25.99 -10.51 1.58
N THR A 513 26.23 -10.71 0.29
CA THR A 513 26.69 -9.67 -0.63
C THR A 513 25.62 -9.25 -1.65
N THR A 514 24.46 -9.90 -1.67
CA THR A 514 23.32 -9.53 -2.52
C THR A 514 22.32 -8.68 -1.74
N SER A 515 21.50 -7.94 -2.46
CA SER A 515 20.42 -7.12 -1.91
C SER A 515 19.58 -7.88 -0.88
N PRO A 516 19.28 -7.29 0.28
CA PRO A 516 18.55 -8.00 1.32
C PRO A 516 17.09 -8.29 0.91
N VAL A 517 16.58 -7.67 -0.16
CA VAL A 517 15.24 -7.91 -0.73
C VAL A 517 14.95 -9.40 -0.93
N TRP A 518 15.97 -10.18 -1.30
CA TRP A 518 15.83 -11.60 -1.60
C TRP A 518 15.56 -12.45 -0.35
N ARG A 519 15.86 -11.91 0.84
CA ARG A 519 15.63 -12.54 2.15
C ARG A 519 14.19 -12.42 2.65
N ILE A 520 13.37 -11.55 2.05
CA ILE A 520 11.95 -11.46 2.38
C ILE A 520 11.26 -12.78 2.00
N LYS A 521 10.74 -13.50 3.01
CA LYS A 521 10.07 -14.80 2.83
C LYS A 521 8.85 -14.64 1.92
N GLY A 522 8.73 -15.51 0.91
CA GLY A 522 7.58 -15.57 -0.01
C GLY A 522 7.51 -14.48 -1.09
N LEU A 523 8.38 -13.48 -1.05
CA LEU A 523 8.37 -12.36 -1.98
C LEU A 523 9.22 -12.62 -3.22
N ASP A 524 8.67 -12.35 -4.41
CA ASP A 524 9.39 -12.19 -5.68
C ASP A 524 9.24 -10.73 -6.17
N PRO A 525 10.26 -9.87 -6.02
CA PRO A 525 10.24 -8.47 -6.45
C PRO A 525 9.83 -8.24 -7.92
N HIS A 526 9.99 -9.22 -8.81
CA HIS A 526 9.56 -9.09 -10.21
C HIS A 526 8.04 -9.16 -10.36
N GLN A 527 7.37 -9.90 -9.47
CA GLN A 527 5.93 -10.12 -9.49
C GLN A 527 5.23 -9.30 -8.40
N ASP A 528 5.91 -8.99 -7.30
CA ASP A 528 5.34 -8.36 -6.12
C ASP A 528 5.68 -6.86 -6.01
N THR A 529 5.96 -6.23 -7.16
CA THR A 529 6.01 -4.77 -7.34
C THR A 529 4.94 -4.34 -8.34
N PRO A 530 3.66 -4.18 -7.90
CA PRO A 530 2.55 -3.93 -8.80
C PRO A 530 2.70 -2.64 -9.62
N VAL A 531 1.88 -2.49 -10.65
CA VAL A 531 1.93 -1.31 -11.54
C VAL A 531 1.49 -0.07 -10.74
N GLU A 532 2.42 0.84 -10.47
CA GLU A 532 2.09 2.06 -9.74
C GLU A 532 1.35 3.03 -10.67
N ILE A 533 0.03 3.15 -10.47
CA ILE A 533 -0.87 3.81 -11.42
C ILE A 533 -0.70 5.34 -11.44
N LEU A 534 -0.24 5.97 -10.36
CA LEU A 534 0.02 7.41 -10.34
C LEU A 534 1.17 7.77 -11.28
N HIS A 535 2.29 7.06 -11.20
CA HIS A 535 3.49 7.28 -11.99
C HIS A 535 3.40 6.70 -13.40
N VAL A 536 2.67 5.61 -13.61
CA VAL A 536 2.52 4.99 -14.93
C VAL A 536 1.49 5.73 -15.78
N VAL A 537 0.35 6.12 -15.19
CA VAL A 537 -0.78 6.72 -15.91
C VAL A 537 -0.76 8.24 -15.84
N LEU A 538 -0.97 8.83 -14.65
CA LEU A 538 -1.19 10.28 -14.49
C LEU A 538 0.11 11.08 -14.72
N LEU A 539 1.15 10.80 -13.94
CA LEU A 539 2.49 11.39 -14.10
C LEU A 539 3.30 10.70 -15.22
N GLY A 540 2.72 9.69 -15.87
CA GLY A 540 3.27 8.99 -17.01
C GLY A 540 2.65 9.45 -18.32
N PHE A 541 1.82 8.62 -18.94
CA PHE A 541 1.32 8.92 -20.28
C PHE A 541 0.33 10.09 -20.34
N VAL A 542 -0.50 10.35 -19.32
CA VAL A 542 -1.36 11.56 -19.31
C VAL A 542 -0.49 12.82 -19.33
N LYS A 543 0.55 12.91 -18.48
CA LYS A 543 1.57 13.97 -18.52
C LYS A 543 2.21 14.08 -19.91
N TYR A 544 2.64 12.97 -20.48
CA TYR A 544 3.30 12.97 -21.79
C TYR A 544 2.40 13.47 -22.92
N LEU A 545 1.15 12.99 -22.96
CA LEU A 545 0.17 13.33 -23.99
C LEU A 545 -0.31 14.78 -23.84
N TRP A 546 -0.52 15.27 -22.61
CA TRP A 546 -0.94 16.66 -22.39
C TRP A 546 0.15 17.65 -22.80
N ARG A 547 1.39 17.33 -22.42
CA ARG A 547 2.55 18.11 -22.83
C ARG A 547 2.69 18.13 -24.35
N ASP A 548 2.52 16.99 -25.03
CA ASP A 548 2.58 16.94 -26.51
C ASP A 548 1.45 17.74 -27.15
N LEU A 549 0.22 17.62 -26.64
CA LEU A 549 -0.92 18.41 -27.08
C LEU A 549 -0.59 19.90 -27.02
N VAL A 550 -0.15 20.41 -25.88
CA VAL A 550 0.09 21.85 -25.69
C VAL A 550 1.35 22.33 -26.41
N GLN A 551 2.45 21.58 -26.35
CA GLN A 551 3.76 22.04 -26.83
C GLN A 551 4.03 21.69 -28.28
N ASN A 552 3.48 20.60 -28.80
CA ASN A 552 3.76 20.11 -30.15
C ASN A 552 2.54 20.24 -31.07
N GLN A 553 1.35 19.79 -30.66
CA GLN A 553 0.14 19.86 -31.51
C GLN A 553 -0.33 21.32 -31.67
N LEU A 554 -0.42 22.07 -30.57
CA LEU A 554 -0.70 23.51 -30.64
C LEU A 554 0.56 24.32 -30.98
N GLY A 555 1.74 23.81 -30.59
CA GLY A 555 3.01 24.39 -30.99
C GLY A 555 3.17 25.84 -30.53
N LYS A 556 3.44 26.72 -31.50
CA LYS A 556 3.54 28.19 -31.30
C LYS A 556 2.24 28.93 -31.62
N ASN A 557 1.14 28.23 -31.91
CA ASN A 557 -0.14 28.87 -32.21
C ASN A 557 -0.78 29.40 -30.91
N GLN A 558 -0.63 30.70 -30.68
CA GLN A 558 -1.13 31.33 -29.46
C GLN A 558 -2.66 31.40 -29.41
N GLU A 559 -3.32 31.65 -30.54
CA GLU A 559 -4.79 31.71 -30.61
C GLU A 559 -5.44 30.40 -30.15
N LYS A 560 -4.91 29.24 -30.59
CA LYS A 560 -5.39 27.93 -30.12
C LYS A 560 -5.12 27.71 -28.64
N LYS A 561 -4.00 28.22 -28.10
CA LYS A 561 -3.71 28.11 -26.66
C LYS A 561 -4.65 28.99 -25.84
N ASP A 562 -4.93 30.21 -26.27
CA ASP A 562 -5.86 31.12 -25.62
C ASP A 562 -7.30 30.56 -25.66
N LEU A 563 -7.67 29.93 -26.77
CA LEU A 563 -8.93 29.19 -26.89
C LEU A 563 -8.99 28.01 -25.91
N LEU A 564 -7.92 27.20 -25.83
CA LEU A 564 -7.84 26.09 -24.87
C LEU A 564 -7.96 26.58 -23.42
N ILE A 565 -7.27 27.68 -23.06
CA ILE A 565 -7.36 28.32 -21.74
C ILE A 565 -8.80 28.75 -21.46
N SER A 566 -9.45 29.39 -22.44
CA SER A 566 -10.83 29.86 -22.32
C SER A 566 -11.80 28.69 -22.12
N ARG A 567 -11.64 27.60 -22.88
CA ARG A 567 -12.47 26.38 -22.74
C ARG A 567 -12.28 25.69 -21.41
N LEU A 568 -11.03 25.56 -20.93
CA LEU A 568 -10.75 25.00 -19.61
C LEU A 568 -11.39 25.85 -18.51
N SER A 569 -11.18 27.17 -18.53
CA SER A 569 -11.69 28.09 -17.50
C SER A 569 -13.23 28.21 -17.49
N SER A 570 -13.89 27.96 -18.62
CA SER A 570 -15.36 27.98 -18.75
C SER A 570 -16.01 26.61 -18.64
N PHE A 571 -15.23 25.54 -18.45
CA PHE A 571 -15.75 24.18 -18.36
C PHE A 571 -16.62 24.01 -17.11
N ASP A 572 -17.85 23.51 -17.27
CA ASP A 572 -18.74 23.23 -16.15
C ASP A 572 -18.27 21.98 -15.39
N VAL A 573 -17.73 22.20 -14.20
CA VAL A 573 -17.21 21.16 -13.30
C VAL A 573 -18.22 20.70 -12.26
N SER A 574 -19.46 21.19 -12.29
CA SER A 574 -20.49 20.88 -11.28
C SER A 574 -20.68 19.37 -11.10
N GLY A 575 -20.71 18.61 -12.20
CA GLY A 575 -20.82 17.14 -12.18
C GLY A 575 -19.57 16.40 -11.69
N LEU A 576 -18.41 17.07 -11.59
CA LEU A 576 -17.15 16.48 -11.13
C LEU A 576 -16.88 16.74 -9.64
N GLY A 577 -17.62 17.67 -9.01
CA GLY A 577 -17.43 18.02 -7.61
C GLY A 577 -16.06 18.64 -7.30
N ILE A 578 -15.41 19.28 -8.29
CA ILE A 578 -14.10 19.93 -8.16
C ILE A 578 -14.21 21.45 -8.29
N SER A 579 -13.18 22.16 -7.85
CA SER A 579 -13.06 23.61 -8.05
C SER A 579 -12.94 23.95 -9.56
N PRO A 580 -13.37 25.15 -9.98
CA PRO A 580 -13.19 25.62 -11.35
C PRO A 580 -11.75 25.46 -11.82
N LEU A 581 -11.58 25.13 -13.10
CA LEU A 581 -10.26 24.81 -13.65
C LEU A 581 -9.44 26.09 -13.85
N ALA A 582 -8.21 26.09 -13.34
CA ALA A 582 -7.24 27.15 -13.61
C ALA A 582 -6.64 26.98 -15.02
N GLY A 583 -7.41 27.28 -16.07
CA GLY A 583 -7.02 27.04 -17.46
C GLY A 583 -5.65 27.60 -17.83
N GLN A 584 -5.34 28.82 -17.37
CA GLN A 584 -4.02 29.44 -17.55
C GLN A 584 -2.89 28.55 -17.00
N THR A 585 -3.04 28.07 -15.78
CA THR A 585 -2.05 27.20 -15.11
C THR A 585 -1.90 25.88 -15.84
N LEU A 586 -3.00 25.22 -16.22
CA LEU A 586 -3.01 23.91 -16.86
C LEU A 586 -2.32 23.91 -18.25
N VAL A 587 -2.38 25.03 -18.97
CA VAL A 587 -1.73 25.19 -20.28
C VAL A 587 -0.28 25.66 -20.13
N GLN A 588 -0.05 26.73 -19.35
CA GLN A 588 1.27 27.33 -19.19
C GLN A 588 2.28 26.37 -18.56
N TYR A 589 1.85 25.60 -17.56
CA TYR A 589 2.70 24.67 -16.82
C TYR A 589 2.46 23.21 -17.22
N SER A 590 2.02 22.95 -18.45
CA SER A 590 1.66 21.61 -18.98
C SER A 590 2.70 20.50 -18.76
N GLY A 591 3.97 20.83 -18.50
CA GLY A 591 5.03 19.87 -18.17
C GLY A 591 5.29 19.63 -16.67
N SER A 592 4.75 20.45 -15.77
CA SER A 592 5.10 20.48 -14.33
C SER A 592 3.87 20.46 -13.42
N LEU A 593 2.75 19.95 -13.90
CA LEU A 593 1.51 19.80 -13.12
C LEU A 593 1.59 18.61 -12.14
N THR A 594 0.63 18.54 -11.23
CA THR A 594 0.51 17.47 -10.23
C THR A 594 -0.39 16.32 -10.70
N GLY A 595 -0.35 15.19 -9.99
CA GLY A 595 -1.25 14.05 -10.26
C GLY A 595 -2.73 14.45 -10.23
N ARG A 596 -3.12 15.32 -9.29
CA ARG A 596 -4.48 15.87 -9.20
C ARG A 596 -4.88 16.62 -10.47
N ASP A 597 -4.00 17.47 -10.99
CA ASP A 597 -4.26 18.22 -12.22
C ASP A 597 -4.41 17.28 -13.41
N PHE A 598 -3.53 16.28 -13.54
CA PHE A 598 -3.61 15.30 -14.63
C PHE A 598 -4.84 14.41 -14.54
N ARG A 599 -5.32 14.08 -13.33
CA ARG A 599 -6.60 13.38 -13.13
C ARG A 599 -7.77 14.20 -13.67
N VAL A 600 -7.75 15.52 -13.47
CA VAL A 600 -8.78 16.42 -14.02
C VAL A 600 -8.64 16.54 -15.53
N ILE A 601 -7.43 16.72 -16.06
CA ILE A 601 -7.15 16.76 -17.51
C ILE A 601 -7.68 15.51 -18.21
N ALA A 602 -7.42 14.33 -17.66
CA ALA A 602 -7.89 13.06 -18.22
C ALA A 602 -9.43 12.99 -18.34
N GLN A 603 -10.16 13.74 -17.51
CA GLN A 603 -11.64 13.79 -17.56
C GLN A 603 -12.15 14.83 -18.55
N VAL A 604 -11.42 15.93 -18.79
CA VAL A 604 -11.93 17.07 -19.59
C VAL A 604 -11.32 17.20 -20.98
N ALA A 605 -10.17 16.57 -21.25
CA ALA A 605 -9.39 16.77 -22.47
C ALA A 605 -10.20 16.61 -23.78
N PRO A 606 -11.04 15.57 -23.97
CA PRO A 606 -11.84 15.43 -25.19
C PRO A 606 -12.78 16.61 -25.43
N PHE A 607 -13.32 17.22 -24.37
CA PHE A 607 -14.31 18.29 -24.46
C PHE A 607 -13.71 19.67 -24.67
N VAL A 608 -12.41 19.83 -24.44
CA VAL A 608 -11.73 21.12 -24.62
C VAL A 608 -10.85 21.16 -25.87
N ALA A 609 -10.43 20.00 -26.41
CA ALA A 609 -9.43 19.93 -27.49
C ALA A 609 -9.98 19.63 -28.91
N TYR A 610 -11.27 19.28 -29.06
CA TYR A 610 -11.86 18.56 -30.20
C TYR A 610 -11.77 19.15 -31.63
N ASP A 611 -11.24 20.35 -31.82
CA ASP A 611 -11.05 21.01 -33.12
C ASP A 611 -9.69 21.71 -33.22
N MET A 612 -8.82 21.52 -32.21
CA MET A 612 -7.51 22.16 -32.15
C MET A 612 -6.37 21.19 -32.47
N VAL A 613 -6.61 19.88 -32.40
CA VAL A 613 -5.63 18.80 -32.59
C VAL A 613 -6.00 17.89 -33.77
N SER A 614 -5.10 16.98 -34.16
CA SER A 614 -5.41 15.96 -35.17
C SER A 614 -6.45 14.94 -34.68
N GLU A 615 -7.12 14.28 -35.62
CA GLU A 615 -8.10 13.22 -35.33
C GLU A 615 -7.49 12.08 -34.50
N ASP A 616 -6.33 11.54 -34.88
CA ASP A 616 -5.66 10.48 -34.12
C ASP A 616 -5.27 10.92 -32.69
N CYS A 617 -4.94 12.21 -32.50
CA CYS A 617 -4.68 12.77 -31.17
C CYS A 617 -5.96 12.80 -30.32
N LEU A 618 -7.06 13.30 -30.89
CA LEU A 618 -8.36 13.35 -30.22
C LEU A 618 -8.89 11.93 -29.88
N GLU A 619 -8.82 10.99 -30.83
CA GLU A 619 -9.19 9.59 -30.60
C GLU A 619 -8.38 8.97 -29.45
N THR A 620 -7.07 9.25 -29.38
CA THR A 620 -6.22 8.77 -28.28
C THR A 620 -6.67 9.34 -26.93
N TRP A 621 -7.03 10.62 -26.87
CA TRP A 621 -7.59 11.23 -25.66
C TRP A 621 -8.94 10.64 -25.28
N ILE A 622 -9.81 10.37 -26.25
CA ILE A 622 -11.11 9.73 -26.00
C ILE A 622 -10.90 8.33 -25.42
N ALA A 623 -10.04 7.52 -26.03
CA ALA A 623 -9.71 6.17 -25.54
C ALA A 623 -9.11 6.23 -24.12
N LEU A 624 -8.20 7.17 -23.88
CA LEU A 624 -7.59 7.37 -22.57
C LEU A 624 -8.62 7.80 -21.50
N SER A 625 -9.52 8.73 -21.83
CA SER A 625 -10.59 9.19 -20.93
C SER A 625 -11.58 8.09 -20.58
N LYS A 626 -11.77 7.08 -21.45
CA LYS A 626 -12.58 5.88 -21.17
C LYS A 626 -11.82 4.86 -20.30
N LEU A 627 -10.51 4.73 -20.52
CA LEU A 627 -9.65 3.80 -19.80
C LEU A 627 -9.42 4.20 -18.33
N VAL A 628 -9.20 5.49 -18.04
CA VAL A 628 -8.85 5.95 -16.69
C VAL A 628 -9.89 5.57 -15.62
N PRO A 629 -11.21 5.74 -15.82
CA PRO A 629 -12.22 5.28 -14.86
C PRO A 629 -12.13 3.77 -14.55
N LEU A 630 -11.82 2.94 -15.54
CA LEU A 630 -11.66 1.49 -15.33
C LEU A 630 -10.44 1.18 -14.46
N ILE A 631 -9.34 1.91 -14.64
CA ILE A 631 -8.13 1.74 -13.82
C ILE A 631 -8.38 2.12 -12.35
N TRP A 632 -9.15 3.18 -12.10
CA TRP A 632 -9.45 3.68 -10.75
C TRP A 632 -10.73 3.10 -10.12
N GLN A 633 -11.23 1.97 -10.65
CA GLN A 633 -12.43 1.31 -10.12
C GLN A 633 -12.17 0.80 -8.69
N PRO A 634 -12.88 1.28 -7.65
CA PRO A 634 -12.61 0.88 -6.26
C PRO A 634 -13.33 -0.40 -5.84
N ASP A 635 -14.37 -0.78 -6.56
CA ASP A 635 -15.22 -1.94 -6.30
C ASP A 635 -15.49 -2.66 -7.61
N ILE A 636 -14.99 -3.89 -7.73
CA ILE A 636 -15.07 -4.70 -8.93
C ILE A 636 -16.04 -5.85 -8.68
N ALA A 637 -17.24 -5.80 -9.27
CA ALA A 637 -18.27 -6.81 -9.14
C ALA A 637 -17.85 -8.20 -9.67
N ASP A 638 -17.14 -8.21 -10.80
CA ASP A 638 -16.62 -9.42 -11.44
C ASP A 638 -15.21 -9.11 -11.97
N VAL A 639 -14.20 -9.68 -11.31
CA VAL A 639 -12.78 -9.47 -11.63
C VAL A 639 -12.43 -9.94 -13.04
N GLU A 640 -12.99 -11.05 -13.52
CA GLU A 640 -12.64 -11.57 -14.85
C GLU A 640 -13.30 -10.75 -15.96
N ALA A 641 -14.55 -10.36 -15.80
CA ALA A 641 -15.23 -9.45 -16.73
C ALA A 641 -14.53 -8.08 -16.76
N HIS A 642 -14.17 -7.55 -15.59
CA HIS A 642 -13.45 -6.27 -15.48
C HIS A 642 -12.07 -6.33 -16.13
N CYS A 643 -11.25 -7.34 -15.83
CA CYS A 643 -9.93 -7.46 -16.41
C CYS A 643 -10.00 -7.70 -17.93
N THR A 644 -10.99 -8.46 -18.43
CA THR A 644 -11.21 -8.64 -19.87
C THR A 644 -11.52 -7.31 -20.56
N LEU A 645 -12.44 -6.52 -20.00
CA LEU A 645 -12.76 -5.18 -20.53
C LEU A 645 -11.55 -4.26 -20.45
N LEU A 646 -10.83 -4.26 -19.33
CA LEU A 646 -9.65 -3.44 -19.12
C LEU A 646 -8.54 -3.79 -20.14
N GLU A 647 -8.29 -5.07 -20.41
CA GLU A 647 -7.34 -5.52 -21.42
C GLU A 647 -7.73 -5.02 -22.83
N GLN A 648 -9.02 -5.07 -23.17
CA GLN A 648 -9.53 -4.54 -24.45
C GLN A 648 -9.34 -3.03 -24.57
N GLU A 649 -9.67 -2.27 -23.52
CA GLU A 649 -9.53 -0.80 -23.52
C GLU A 649 -8.06 -0.36 -23.48
N ILE A 650 -7.18 -1.10 -22.80
CA ILE A 650 -5.72 -0.90 -22.89
C ILE A 650 -5.26 -1.11 -24.34
N GLN A 651 -5.66 -2.21 -24.99
CA GLN A 651 -5.29 -2.48 -26.38
C GLN A 651 -5.82 -1.40 -27.32
N HIS A 652 -7.07 -0.96 -27.16
CA HIS A 652 -7.66 0.12 -27.94
C HIS A 652 -6.88 1.42 -27.79
N PHE A 653 -6.60 1.83 -26.54
CA PHE A 653 -5.77 3.01 -26.25
C PHE A 653 -4.39 2.91 -26.90
N LEU A 654 -3.71 1.77 -26.78
CA LEU A 654 -2.39 1.57 -27.38
C LEU A 654 -2.44 1.62 -28.91
N LEU A 655 -3.50 1.12 -29.54
CA LEU A 655 -3.70 1.23 -30.99
C LEU A 655 -3.91 2.69 -31.42
N CYS A 656 -4.74 3.45 -30.71
CA CYS A 656 -4.91 4.90 -30.97
C CYS A 656 -3.58 5.65 -30.79
N ALA A 657 -2.84 5.36 -29.72
CA ALA A 657 -1.51 5.94 -29.50
C ALA A 657 -0.54 5.57 -30.65
N ALA A 658 -0.58 4.34 -31.17
CA ALA A 658 0.23 3.93 -32.31
C ALA A 658 -0.12 4.70 -33.60
N ARG A 659 -1.42 4.92 -33.86
CA ARG A 659 -1.93 5.71 -35.00
C ARG A 659 -1.46 7.15 -34.90
N TRP A 660 -1.56 7.75 -33.72
CA TRP A 660 -1.03 9.10 -33.49
C TRP A 660 0.48 9.12 -33.70
N THR A 661 1.24 8.29 -32.98
CA THR A 661 2.67 8.09 -33.23
C THR A 661 3.24 6.89 -32.48
N ILE A 662 3.91 6.00 -33.21
CA ILE A 662 4.66 4.87 -32.64
C ILE A 662 5.83 5.28 -31.71
N ARG A 663 6.19 6.58 -31.66
CA ARG A 663 7.24 7.08 -30.76
C ARG A 663 6.87 6.94 -29.29
N TRP A 664 5.57 6.83 -28.97
CA TRP A 664 5.11 6.54 -27.61
C TRP A 664 5.70 5.24 -27.06
N PHE A 665 5.97 4.27 -27.92
CA PHE A 665 6.56 2.97 -27.54
C PHE A 665 8.07 3.01 -27.33
N ASN A 666 8.66 4.21 -27.27
CA ASN A 666 9.98 4.42 -26.67
C ASN A 666 9.88 4.78 -25.18
N LYS A 667 8.66 4.91 -24.62
CA LYS A 667 8.40 5.18 -23.21
C LYS A 667 7.95 3.87 -22.52
N PRO A 668 8.79 3.26 -21.67
CA PRO A 668 8.50 1.97 -21.02
C PRO A 668 7.17 1.88 -20.27
N LYS A 669 6.65 3.00 -19.75
CA LYS A 669 5.38 3.07 -19.02
C LYS A 669 4.18 2.52 -19.83
N PHE A 670 4.19 2.67 -21.16
CA PHE A 670 3.15 2.10 -22.02
C PHE A 670 3.17 0.56 -22.06
N HIS A 671 4.35 -0.06 -21.91
CA HIS A 671 4.46 -1.51 -21.79
C HIS A 671 4.12 -2.00 -20.39
N ILE A 672 4.57 -1.26 -19.35
CA ILE A 672 4.29 -1.61 -17.94
C ILE A 672 2.78 -1.68 -17.68
N LEU A 673 1.98 -0.82 -18.31
CA LEU A 673 0.52 -0.85 -18.25
C LEU A 673 -0.09 -2.21 -18.62
N LEU A 674 0.53 -2.97 -19.51
CA LEU A 674 0.03 -4.30 -19.93
C LEU A 674 0.02 -5.33 -18.77
N HIS A 675 0.75 -5.08 -17.70
CA HIS A 675 0.77 -5.94 -16.50
C HIS A 675 -0.34 -5.59 -15.49
N LEU A 676 -1.04 -4.47 -15.67
CA LEU A 676 -2.05 -4.00 -14.72
C LEU A 676 -3.20 -5.00 -14.49
N PRO A 677 -3.81 -5.63 -15.53
CA PRO A 677 -4.89 -6.59 -15.32
C PRO A 677 -4.49 -7.77 -14.44
N GLU A 678 -3.29 -8.31 -14.63
CA GLU A 678 -2.76 -9.39 -13.78
C GLU A 678 -2.53 -8.90 -12.35
N HIS A 679 -1.97 -7.70 -12.17
CA HIS A 679 -1.80 -7.15 -10.83
C HIS A 679 -3.13 -6.86 -10.11
N ILE A 680 -4.20 -6.51 -10.84
CA ILE A 680 -5.54 -6.37 -10.23
C ILE A 680 -6.02 -7.72 -9.70
N ARG A 681 -5.89 -8.80 -10.49
CA ARG A 681 -6.25 -10.15 -10.03
C ARG A 681 -5.46 -10.57 -8.79
N ARG A 682 -4.17 -10.19 -8.74
CA ARG A 682 -3.26 -10.59 -7.65
C ARG A 682 -3.41 -9.75 -6.40
N PHE A 683 -3.59 -8.44 -6.51
CA PHE A 683 -3.48 -7.50 -5.38
C PHE A 683 -4.77 -6.77 -5.00
N GLY A 684 -5.84 -6.94 -5.78
CA GLY A 684 -7.09 -6.21 -5.59
C GLY A 684 -7.21 -5.01 -6.55
N PRO A 685 -8.22 -4.16 -6.39
CA PRO A 685 -8.42 -3.03 -7.28
C PRO A 685 -7.19 -2.09 -7.24
N ALA A 686 -6.82 -1.50 -8.39
CA ALA A 686 -5.51 -0.85 -8.53
C ALA A 686 -5.27 0.33 -7.58
N ILE A 687 -6.35 0.93 -7.10
CA ILE A 687 -6.36 1.98 -6.08
C ILE A 687 -5.73 1.54 -4.75
N LEU A 688 -5.68 0.24 -4.44
CA LEU A 688 -5.05 -0.30 -3.23
C LEU A 688 -3.52 -0.22 -3.24
N PHE A 689 -2.90 -0.23 -4.43
CA PHE A 689 -1.45 -0.17 -4.61
C PHE A 689 -0.98 1.11 -5.30
N ALA A 690 -1.82 2.15 -5.28
CA ALA A 690 -1.44 3.50 -5.68
C ALA A 690 -0.61 4.17 -4.56
N THR A 691 0.43 4.92 -4.92
CA THR A 691 1.35 5.54 -3.94
C THR A 691 0.95 6.93 -3.46
N GLU A 692 -0.19 7.47 -3.91
CA GLU A 692 -0.61 8.86 -3.62
C GLU A 692 -0.64 9.20 -2.12
N ALA A 693 -1.15 8.30 -1.28
CA ALA A 693 -1.22 8.51 0.17
C ALA A 693 0.17 8.47 0.84
N PHE A 694 1.09 7.64 0.34
CA PHE A 694 2.47 7.62 0.82
C PHE A 694 3.24 8.87 0.36
N GLU A 695 3.04 9.30 -0.89
CA GLU A 695 3.65 10.52 -1.43
C GLU A 695 3.15 11.78 -0.73
N SER A 696 1.88 11.84 -0.32
CA SER A 696 1.39 12.96 0.49
C SER A 696 2.08 13.01 1.85
N PHE A 697 2.41 11.84 2.41
CA PHE A 697 3.15 11.70 3.67
C PHE A 697 4.61 12.15 3.56
N ASN A 698 5.23 12.08 2.37
CA ASN A 698 6.59 12.58 2.15
C ASN A 698 6.72 14.09 2.46
N ALA A 699 5.64 14.87 2.36
CA ALA A 699 5.63 16.26 2.80
C ALA A 699 5.88 16.41 4.32
N ILE A 700 5.37 15.46 5.12
CA ILE A 700 5.58 15.42 6.58
C ILE A 700 7.04 15.09 6.89
N ILE A 701 7.61 14.09 6.21
CA ILE A 701 9.03 13.72 6.34
C ILE A 701 9.93 14.92 6.04
N ARG A 702 9.67 15.60 4.91
CA ARG A 702 10.40 16.82 4.52
C ARG A 702 10.30 17.91 5.59
N ALA A 703 9.12 18.13 6.15
CA ALA A 703 8.95 19.12 7.21
C ALA A 703 9.81 18.78 8.44
N LYS A 704 9.82 17.51 8.89
CA LYS A 704 10.67 17.07 10.01
C LYS A 704 12.17 17.20 9.68
N SER A 705 12.58 16.92 8.44
CA SER A 705 13.96 17.14 7.97
C SER A 705 14.37 18.62 8.04
N VAL A 706 13.55 19.51 7.46
CA VAL A 706 13.85 20.94 7.32
C VAL A 706 14.07 21.62 8.68
N HIS A 707 13.30 21.21 9.68
CA HIS A 707 13.31 21.76 11.04
C HIS A 707 14.24 21.01 12.02
N SER A 708 14.99 20.01 11.56
CA SER A 708 16.06 19.36 12.34
C SER A 708 17.36 20.18 12.33
N ASN A 709 18.31 19.85 13.21
CA ASN A 709 19.66 20.43 13.17
C ASN A 709 20.53 19.89 12.01
N ARG A 710 20.03 18.87 11.29
CA ARG A 710 20.63 18.22 10.11
C ARG A 710 21.99 17.55 10.33
N HIS A 711 22.44 17.39 11.57
CA HIS A 711 23.68 16.67 11.88
C HIS A 711 23.52 15.15 11.74
N ALA A 712 22.35 14.62 12.11
CA ALA A 712 22.02 13.21 11.96
C ALA A 712 20.56 13.03 11.47
N PRO A 713 20.26 13.37 10.19
CA PRO A 713 18.88 13.40 9.68
C PRO A 713 18.11 12.09 9.90
N SER A 714 18.76 10.95 9.65
CA SER A 714 18.17 9.62 9.87
C SER A 714 17.69 9.43 11.32
N ARG A 715 18.50 9.82 12.30
CA ARG A 715 18.18 9.71 13.73
C ARG A 715 17.05 10.66 14.12
N ASP A 716 17.23 11.93 13.79
CA ASP A 716 16.35 12.99 14.29
C ASP A 716 14.94 12.88 13.69
N ILE A 717 14.84 12.48 12.42
CA ILE A 717 13.55 12.21 11.77
C ILE A 717 12.89 10.95 12.36
N ALA A 718 13.64 9.87 12.58
CA ALA A 718 13.11 8.66 13.19
C ALA A 718 12.51 8.93 14.59
N LEU A 719 13.24 9.67 15.43
CA LEU A 719 12.77 10.09 16.75
C LEU A 719 11.51 10.95 16.67
N ALA A 720 11.47 11.93 15.75
CA ALA A 720 10.30 12.79 15.59
C ALA A 720 9.04 12.00 15.18
N PHE A 721 9.17 11.00 14.30
CA PHE A 721 8.05 10.12 13.95
C PHE A 721 7.67 9.18 15.09
N ALA A 722 8.64 8.69 15.86
CA ALA A 722 8.37 7.85 17.02
C ALA A 722 7.58 8.60 18.12
N GLN A 723 7.87 9.89 18.30
CA GLN A 723 7.13 10.77 19.22
C GLN A 723 5.73 11.13 18.66
N SER A 724 5.64 11.41 17.36
CA SER A 724 4.36 11.69 16.70
C SER A 724 3.42 10.48 16.79
N ASN A 725 3.95 9.26 16.60
CA ASN A 725 3.18 8.04 16.73
C ASN A 725 2.72 7.78 18.16
N ARG A 726 3.55 8.11 19.18
CA ARG A 726 3.14 8.05 20.59
C ARG A 726 1.92 8.93 20.85
N VAL A 727 1.94 10.19 20.40
CA VAL A 727 0.80 11.12 20.56
C VAL A 727 -0.44 10.58 19.83
N ARG A 728 -0.28 10.08 18.60
CA ARG A 728 -1.36 9.44 17.84
C ARG A 728 -1.99 8.27 18.60
N HIS A 729 -1.18 7.35 19.10
CA HIS A 729 -1.62 6.17 19.85
C HIS A 729 -2.37 6.56 21.13
N LEU A 730 -1.79 7.43 21.95
CA LEU A 730 -2.39 7.85 23.22
C LEU A 730 -3.73 8.57 23.03
N LEU A 731 -3.81 9.52 22.08
CA LEU A 731 -5.02 10.30 21.86
C LEU A 731 -6.12 9.50 21.13
N SER A 732 -5.76 8.45 20.40
CA SER A 732 -6.74 7.51 19.84
C SER A 732 -7.41 6.61 20.89
N GLY A 733 -6.96 6.66 22.15
CA GLY A 733 -7.40 5.74 23.20
C GLY A 733 -6.66 4.41 23.18
N GLY A 734 -5.54 4.33 22.46
CA GLY A 734 -4.70 3.14 22.38
C GLY A 734 -4.18 2.70 23.74
N GLN A 735 -4.22 1.39 23.97
CA GLN A 735 -3.75 0.80 25.21
C GLN A 735 -2.22 0.62 25.18
N PHE A 736 -1.57 0.80 26.32
CA PHE A 736 -0.13 0.63 26.49
C PHE A 736 0.18 0.06 27.87
N ASN A 737 1.28 -0.67 27.96
CA ASN A 737 1.73 -1.30 29.19
C ASN A 737 2.73 -0.39 29.91
N ILE A 738 2.59 -0.24 31.23
CA ILE A 738 3.54 0.50 32.05
C ILE A 738 4.71 -0.40 32.42
N HIS A 739 5.91 -0.03 32.00
CA HIS A 739 7.14 -0.66 32.47
C HIS A 739 7.23 -0.65 34.00
N SER A 740 7.36 -1.84 34.60
CA SER A 740 7.52 -2.05 36.05
C SER A 740 8.79 -1.41 36.66
N SER A 741 9.62 -0.76 35.87
CA SER A 741 10.83 -0.05 36.33
C SER A 741 10.60 1.44 36.67
N LEU A 742 9.37 1.96 36.62
CA LEU A 742 9.06 3.34 37.01
C LEU A 742 8.15 3.34 38.26
N PRO A 743 8.50 4.04 39.35
CA PRO A 743 7.74 3.98 40.59
C PRO A 743 6.30 4.48 40.45
N PRO A 744 5.34 3.93 41.24
CA PRO A 744 3.91 4.18 41.07
C PRO A 744 3.42 5.59 41.46
N HIS A 745 4.29 6.41 42.05
CA HIS A 745 4.01 7.80 42.43
C HIS A 745 5.05 8.72 41.77
N LEU A 746 4.61 9.48 40.76
CA LEU A 746 5.40 10.47 40.05
C LEU A 746 5.20 11.85 40.72
N ASP A 747 5.87 12.08 41.86
CA ASP A 747 6.18 13.44 42.31
C ASP A 747 7.42 13.88 41.52
N ILE A 748 7.18 14.42 40.31
CA ILE A 748 8.27 14.96 39.49
C ILE A 748 8.57 16.37 40.01
N ASP A 749 9.66 16.52 40.75
CA ASP A 749 10.24 17.83 41.00
C ASP A 749 10.93 18.33 39.71
N LEU A 750 10.15 18.99 38.85
CA LEU A 750 10.59 19.65 37.62
C LEU A 750 11.57 20.82 37.87
N SER A 751 11.90 21.14 39.13
CA SER A 751 12.82 22.21 39.51
C SER A 751 14.29 21.77 39.64
N SER A 752 14.61 20.47 39.57
CA SER A 752 15.98 19.97 39.72
C SER A 752 16.78 19.94 38.40
N PRO A 753 17.95 20.62 38.33
CA PRO A 753 18.77 20.68 37.11
C PRO A 753 19.73 19.48 37.07
N SER A 754 19.23 18.30 36.71
CA SER A 754 20.10 17.16 36.38
C SER A 754 20.03 16.91 34.87
N PRO A 755 21.13 17.07 34.11
CA PRO A 755 21.14 16.72 32.70
C PRO A 755 20.95 15.20 32.55
N PRO A 756 20.10 14.71 31.64
CA PRO A 756 20.14 13.31 31.27
C PRO A 756 21.50 13.06 30.62
N THR A 757 22.30 12.16 31.19
CA THR A 757 23.49 11.67 30.51
C THR A 757 23.06 10.91 29.25
N ASP A 758 23.59 11.31 28.10
CA ASP A 758 23.40 10.73 26.75
C ASP A 758 23.84 9.24 26.61
N ASN A 759 24.04 8.51 27.71
CA ASN A 759 24.80 7.27 27.76
C ASN A 759 23.96 5.97 27.77
N ALA A 760 22.71 6.01 27.33
CA ALA A 760 21.94 4.78 27.07
C ALA A 760 21.78 4.52 25.57
N GLU A 761 22.89 4.57 24.82
CA GLU A 761 22.98 3.93 23.49
C GLU A 761 22.94 2.41 23.68
N SER A 762 21.75 1.82 23.90
CA SER A 762 21.59 0.37 23.80
C SER A 762 21.66 -0.02 22.33
N SER A 763 22.67 -0.80 21.96
CA SER A 763 22.93 -1.33 20.61
C SER A 763 21.95 -2.44 20.19
N GLY A 764 20.71 -2.41 20.68
CA GLY A 764 19.67 -3.38 20.36
C GLY A 764 18.26 -2.90 20.77
N PRO A 765 17.20 -3.53 20.24
CA PRO A 765 15.82 -3.23 20.63
C PRO A 765 15.65 -3.47 22.13
N ARG A 766 15.01 -2.53 22.83
CA ARG A 766 14.64 -2.76 24.23
C ARG A 766 13.58 -3.85 24.25
N ILE A 767 13.81 -4.91 25.02
CA ILE A 767 12.78 -5.92 25.25
C ILE A 767 11.74 -5.29 26.17
N HIS A 768 10.61 -4.84 25.60
CA HIS A 768 9.48 -4.42 26.41
C HIS A 768 8.93 -5.66 27.13
N ALA A 769 8.89 -5.61 28.46
CA ALA A 769 8.26 -6.67 29.25
C ALA A 769 6.77 -6.67 28.92
N PHE A 770 6.35 -7.65 28.12
CA PHE A 770 4.94 -7.87 27.82
C PHE A 770 4.22 -8.39 29.08
N SER A 771 2.99 -7.93 29.32
CA SER A 771 2.14 -8.45 30.39
C SER A 771 0.90 -9.08 29.78
N ASP A 772 0.62 -10.29 30.22
CA ASP A 772 -0.60 -11.05 29.95
C ASP A 772 -1.81 -10.58 30.79
N SER A 773 -1.57 -9.85 31.88
CA SER A 773 -2.60 -9.34 32.76
C SER A 773 -3.31 -8.11 32.17
N PRO A 774 -4.65 -8.15 32.00
CA PRO A 774 -5.43 -7.00 31.53
C PRO A 774 -5.22 -5.74 32.38
N ALA A 775 -4.99 -5.89 33.68
CA ALA A 775 -4.81 -4.78 34.61
C ALA A 775 -3.51 -3.96 34.38
N SER A 776 -2.55 -4.55 33.67
CA SER A 776 -1.29 -3.89 33.30
C SER A 776 -1.43 -2.92 32.12
N TRP A 777 -2.49 -3.07 31.33
CA TRP A 777 -2.75 -2.26 30.13
C TRP A 777 -3.60 -1.05 30.48
N ARG A 778 -3.06 0.13 30.24
CA ARG A 778 -3.72 1.41 30.51
C ARG A 778 -3.92 2.20 29.22
N PHE A 779 -4.80 3.18 29.29
CA PHE A 779 -5.03 4.16 28.22
C PHE A 779 -4.89 5.57 28.80
N ALA A 780 -4.80 6.57 27.93
CA ALA A 780 -4.74 7.97 28.36
C ALA A 780 -6.00 8.32 29.19
N GLY A 781 -5.86 9.14 30.23
CA GLY A 781 -6.97 9.54 31.08
C GLY A 781 -8.02 10.40 30.34
N GLU A 782 -9.15 10.67 31.00
CA GLU A 782 -10.25 11.46 30.41
C GLU A 782 -9.85 12.89 29.99
N GLY A 783 -8.87 13.51 30.66
CA GLY A 783 -8.38 14.85 30.29
C GLY A 783 -7.85 14.91 28.85
N PRO A 784 -6.74 14.19 28.52
CA PRO A 784 -6.21 14.12 27.16
C PRO A 784 -7.23 13.62 26.12
N ARG A 785 -8.00 12.56 26.43
CA ARG A 785 -9.07 12.07 25.54
C ARG A 785 -10.14 13.13 25.27
N GLY A 786 -10.45 13.96 26.26
CA GLY A 786 -11.38 15.07 26.12
C GLY A 786 -10.95 16.11 25.09
N LEU A 787 -9.64 16.27 24.85
CA LEU A 787 -9.09 17.22 23.85
C LEU A 787 -9.46 16.83 22.41
N VAL A 788 -9.71 15.55 22.17
CA VAL A 788 -9.98 14.99 20.83
C VAL A 788 -11.39 14.43 20.69
N ARG A 789 -12.27 14.68 21.68
CA ARG A 789 -13.65 14.20 21.68
C ARG A 789 -14.50 14.88 20.60
N THR A 790 -14.17 16.11 20.24
CA THR A 790 -14.85 16.89 19.19
C THR A 790 -13.86 17.31 18.12
N ALA A 791 -14.35 17.37 16.87
CA ALA A 791 -13.56 17.81 15.73
C ALA A 791 -13.00 19.23 15.97
N ASN A 792 -11.69 19.36 15.82
CA ASN A 792 -10.92 20.58 16.00
C ASN A 792 -9.61 20.49 15.19
N THR A 793 -8.75 21.49 15.32
CA THR A 793 -7.47 21.54 14.61
C THR A 793 -6.59 20.32 14.92
N VAL A 794 -6.47 19.89 16.18
CA VAL A 794 -5.64 18.75 16.60
C VAL A 794 -6.18 17.44 16.03
N THR A 795 -7.49 17.20 16.10
CA THR A 795 -8.09 15.98 15.53
C THR A 795 -7.92 15.93 14.02
N HIS A 796 -7.95 17.07 13.34
CA HIS A 796 -7.63 17.15 11.91
C HIS A 796 -6.19 16.76 11.60
N TYR A 797 -5.22 17.34 12.33
CA TYR A 797 -3.79 17.01 12.17
C TYR A 797 -3.47 15.54 12.49
N LEU A 798 -4.20 14.96 13.44
CA LEU A 798 -4.03 13.56 13.84
C LEU A 798 -4.91 12.60 13.04
N GLY A 799 -5.75 13.05 12.11
CA GLY A 799 -6.69 12.19 11.40
C GLY A 799 -7.72 11.50 12.30
N LEU A 800 -8.03 12.08 13.47
CA LEU A 800 -9.02 11.59 14.44
C LEU A 800 -10.43 12.16 14.20
N ASP A 801 -10.59 13.03 13.20
CA ASP A 801 -11.91 13.48 12.79
C ASP A 801 -12.69 12.28 12.27
N ASP A 802 -13.62 11.77 13.08
CA ASP A 802 -14.71 10.95 12.59
C ASP A 802 -15.51 11.87 11.64
N LYS A 803 -15.19 11.87 10.34
CA LYS A 803 -16.12 12.38 9.32
C LYS A 803 -17.42 11.65 9.62
N LYS A 804 -18.39 12.36 10.21
CA LYS A 804 -19.61 11.79 10.80
C LYS A 804 -20.01 10.54 10.02
N VAL A 805 -19.86 9.37 10.65
CA VAL A 805 -20.71 8.23 10.32
C VAL A 805 -22.10 8.73 10.68
N VAL A 806 -22.76 9.35 9.72
CA VAL A 806 -24.19 9.60 9.80
C VAL A 806 -24.80 8.22 9.93
N LEU A 807 -25.58 8.04 11.00
CA LEU A 807 -26.37 6.84 11.28
C LEU A 807 -26.87 6.23 9.98
N GLN A 808 -26.60 4.92 9.82
CA GLN A 808 -27.01 4.11 8.68
C GLN A 808 -28.49 4.36 8.34
N GLY A 809 -28.74 5.13 7.28
CA GLY A 809 -30.05 5.35 6.67
C GLY A 809 -30.24 4.41 5.48
N SER A 810 -31.44 3.87 5.30
CA SER A 810 -31.74 2.66 4.53
C SER A 810 -31.81 2.88 3.00
N SER A 811 -31.82 1.79 2.23
CA SER A 811 -31.92 1.80 0.76
C SER A 811 -33.18 2.52 0.25
N ALA A 812 -33.05 3.22 -0.88
CA ALA A 812 -34.18 3.76 -1.61
C ALA A 812 -34.73 2.74 -2.61
N HIS A 813 -36.04 2.60 -2.69
CA HIS A 813 -36.72 1.80 -3.72
C HIS A 813 -37.29 2.71 -4.80
N LEU A 814 -37.10 2.32 -6.06
CA LEU A 814 -37.71 2.97 -7.22
C LEU A 814 -39.03 2.28 -7.54
N HIS A 815 -40.10 3.06 -7.75
CA HIS A 815 -41.30 2.57 -8.40
C HIS A 815 -41.47 3.28 -9.75
N PHE A 816 -41.46 2.51 -10.83
CA PHE A 816 -41.78 2.98 -12.18
C PHE A 816 -43.30 2.92 -12.39
N ASP A 817 -43.99 4.03 -12.18
CA ASP A 817 -45.38 4.17 -12.63
C ASP A 817 -45.37 4.84 -14.00
N THR A 818 -45.65 4.07 -15.06
CA THR A 818 -45.72 4.55 -16.45
C THR A 818 -47.13 4.99 -16.84
N GLY A 819 -48.08 5.01 -15.89
CA GLY A 819 -49.41 5.53 -16.10
C GLY A 819 -49.53 6.95 -15.58
N LEU A 820 -50.17 7.83 -16.36
CA LEU A 820 -50.81 9.04 -15.86
C LEU A 820 -52.02 8.66 -14.97
N HIS A 821 -51.82 7.79 -13.99
CA HIS A 821 -52.78 7.60 -12.92
C HIS A 821 -52.38 8.54 -11.80
N ALA A 822 -53.14 9.63 -11.71
CA ALA A 822 -53.30 10.35 -10.48
C ALA A 822 -53.53 9.34 -9.35
N LEU A 823 -52.48 9.01 -8.60
CA LEU A 823 -52.62 8.73 -7.18
C LEU A 823 -53.04 10.06 -6.55
N LEU A 824 -54.32 10.38 -6.77
CA LEU A 824 -55.12 11.08 -5.78
C LEU A 824 -54.84 10.31 -4.49
N ILE A 825 -54.02 10.91 -3.62
CA ILE A 825 -54.01 10.59 -2.21
C ILE A 825 -55.46 10.84 -1.78
N ALA A 826 -56.25 9.78 -1.81
CA ALA A 826 -57.60 9.78 -1.30
C ALA A 826 -57.47 10.05 0.20
N GLY A 827 -57.67 11.31 0.58
CA GLY A 827 -57.88 11.73 1.97
C GLY A 827 -56.67 12.28 2.72
N ALA A 828 -56.05 13.36 2.22
CA ALA A 828 -55.59 14.51 3.01
C ALA A 828 -54.71 15.40 2.13
N CYS A 829 -54.91 16.73 2.16
CA CYS A 829 -53.92 17.69 1.66
C CYS A 829 -52.66 17.59 2.53
N SER A 830 -51.78 16.63 2.27
CA SER A 830 -50.44 16.63 2.81
C SER A 830 -49.70 17.84 2.23
N ARG A 831 -49.31 18.76 3.11
CA ARG A 831 -48.40 19.85 2.74
C ARG A 831 -47.01 19.24 2.59
N PHE A 832 -46.25 19.70 1.62
CA PHE A 832 -44.87 19.26 1.39
C PHE A 832 -43.91 20.42 1.59
N LYS A 833 -42.70 20.12 2.04
CA LYS A 833 -41.55 21.03 2.05
C LYS A 833 -40.55 20.55 1.00
N THR A 834 -40.00 21.49 0.24
CA THR A 834 -38.89 21.20 -0.67
C THR A 834 -37.57 21.39 0.07
N CYS A 835 -36.76 20.35 0.14
CA CYS A 835 -35.43 20.40 0.72
C CYS A 835 -34.43 20.93 -0.32
N ARG A 836 -33.40 21.67 0.13
CA ARG A 836 -32.33 22.15 -0.76
C ARG A 836 -31.31 21.06 -1.09
N GLU A 837 -31.03 20.22 -0.11
CA GLU A 837 -30.06 19.14 -0.18
C GLU A 837 -30.43 18.03 0.82
N PHE A 838 -29.89 16.84 0.61
CA PHE A 838 -29.84 15.77 1.61
C PHE A 838 -28.53 14.98 1.46
N SER A 839 -28.17 14.19 2.47
CA SER A 839 -26.95 13.36 2.44
C SER A 839 -27.28 11.90 2.11
N LEU A 840 -26.57 11.32 1.15
CA LEU A 840 -26.59 9.90 0.80
C LEU A 840 -25.85 9.05 1.83
N GLN A 841 -26.03 7.71 1.78
CA GLN A 841 -25.38 6.74 2.68
C GLN A 841 -23.85 6.81 2.67
N ASN A 842 -23.27 7.10 1.50
CA ASN A 842 -21.82 7.24 1.33
C ASN A 842 -21.28 8.60 1.81
N GLY A 843 -22.15 9.47 2.35
CA GLY A 843 -21.81 10.81 2.84
C GLY A 843 -21.85 11.90 1.78
N ASP A 844 -22.14 11.57 0.52
CA ASP A 844 -22.25 12.56 -0.55
C ASP A 844 -23.50 13.43 -0.36
N LYS A 845 -23.36 14.72 -0.62
CA LYS A 845 -24.51 15.62 -0.68
C LYS A 845 -25.19 15.51 -2.04
N CYS A 846 -26.50 15.37 -2.00
CA CYS A 846 -27.37 15.39 -3.17
C CYS A 846 -28.18 16.68 -3.15
N THR A 847 -28.06 17.50 -4.20
CA THR A 847 -28.74 18.78 -4.36
C THR A 847 -29.71 18.78 -5.54
N VAL A 848 -30.67 19.70 -5.53
CA VAL A 848 -31.53 19.93 -6.71
C VAL A 848 -30.69 20.34 -7.91
N GLY A 849 -30.98 19.74 -9.07
CA GLY A 849 -30.25 19.93 -10.33
C GLY A 849 -29.07 18.98 -10.53
N GLN A 850 -28.68 18.21 -9.52
CA GLN A 850 -27.55 17.29 -9.59
C GLN A 850 -27.88 16.03 -10.41
N TRP A 851 -26.90 15.54 -11.16
CA TRP A 851 -26.99 14.25 -11.85
C TRP A 851 -26.76 13.10 -10.87
N VAL A 852 -27.59 12.07 -10.95
CA VAL A 852 -27.53 10.88 -10.12
C VAL A 852 -27.66 9.62 -10.96
N ILE A 853 -27.09 8.54 -10.45
CA ILE A 853 -27.29 7.19 -10.96
C ILE A 853 -28.12 6.45 -9.92
N SER A 854 -29.30 5.96 -10.33
CA SER A 854 -30.19 5.19 -9.47
C SER A 854 -30.27 3.76 -9.98
N LYS A 855 -30.21 2.79 -9.07
CA LYS A 855 -30.35 1.36 -9.38
C LYS A 855 -31.60 0.84 -8.67
N ASP A 856 -32.45 0.13 -9.38
CA ASP A 856 -33.59 -0.55 -8.78
C ASP A 856 -33.10 -1.85 -8.11
N PRO A 857 -33.26 -2.01 -6.78
CA PRO A 857 -32.86 -3.23 -6.09
C PRO A 857 -33.65 -4.48 -6.52
N LEU A 858 -34.85 -4.29 -7.08
CA LEU A 858 -35.79 -5.36 -7.43
C LEU A 858 -35.72 -5.75 -8.92
N ALA A 859 -35.13 -4.89 -9.76
CA ALA A 859 -34.92 -5.14 -11.18
C ALA A 859 -33.42 -5.21 -11.50
N PHE A 860 -32.88 -6.43 -11.47
CA PHE A 860 -31.49 -6.70 -11.85
C PHE A 860 -31.21 -6.17 -13.27
N GLY A 861 -30.31 -5.18 -13.37
CA GLY A 861 -29.82 -4.65 -14.65
C GLY A 861 -30.37 -3.29 -15.11
N THR A 862 -31.37 -2.70 -14.45
CA THR A 862 -31.86 -1.37 -14.82
C THR A 862 -31.17 -0.27 -14.01
N THR A 863 -30.13 0.32 -14.59
CA THR A 863 -29.48 1.53 -14.07
C THR A 863 -30.09 2.76 -14.75
N LEU A 864 -30.66 3.67 -13.97
CA LEU A 864 -31.24 4.93 -14.43
C LEU A 864 -30.26 6.07 -14.18
N VAL A 865 -29.83 6.75 -15.24
CA VAL A 865 -29.17 8.06 -15.12
C VAL A 865 -30.27 9.12 -15.11
N ALA A 866 -30.26 10.01 -14.13
CA ALA A 866 -31.31 11.01 -13.97
C ALA A 866 -30.77 12.31 -13.36
N ARG A 867 -31.55 13.39 -13.47
CA ARG A 867 -31.32 14.65 -12.77
C ARG A 867 -32.32 14.81 -11.63
N VAL A 868 -31.85 15.27 -10.49
CA VAL A 868 -32.70 15.58 -9.33
C VAL A 868 -33.51 16.84 -9.64
N GLU A 869 -34.82 16.72 -9.76
CA GLU A 869 -35.71 17.87 -9.97
C GLU A 869 -36.18 18.44 -8.65
N GLU A 870 -36.58 17.58 -7.71
CA GLU A 870 -37.09 18.02 -6.41
C GLU A 870 -36.73 17.02 -5.31
N ILE A 871 -36.51 17.53 -4.11
CA ILE A 871 -36.34 16.73 -2.89
C ILE A 871 -37.51 17.10 -1.98
N LEU A 872 -38.36 16.13 -1.65
CA LEU A 872 -39.65 16.35 -1.02
C LEU A 872 -39.69 15.73 0.38
N GLN A 873 -40.15 16.50 1.36
CA GLN A 873 -40.46 16.08 2.71
C GLN A 873 -41.96 16.31 2.98
N VAL A 874 -42.68 15.29 3.40
CA VAL A 874 -44.11 15.33 3.70
C VAL A 874 -44.32 15.83 5.12
N GLN A 875 -45.16 16.85 5.29
CA GLN A 875 -45.51 17.34 6.62
C GLN A 875 -46.27 16.26 7.42
N GLY A 876 -45.78 15.94 8.61
CA GLY A 876 -46.31 14.91 9.50
C GLY A 876 -45.71 13.50 9.31
N SER A 877 -44.74 13.32 8.40
CA SER A 877 -44.08 12.02 8.21
C SER A 877 -43.05 11.70 9.29
N VAL A 878 -42.71 10.41 9.44
CA VAL A 878 -41.59 9.96 10.28
C VAL A 878 -40.26 10.56 9.80
N ALA A 879 -40.15 10.79 8.49
CA ALA A 879 -38.98 11.44 7.90
C ALA A 879 -38.86 12.91 8.32
N GLU A 880 -39.98 13.66 8.42
CA GLU A 880 -39.98 15.04 8.94
C GLU A 880 -39.46 15.11 10.37
N LEU A 881 -39.90 14.19 11.25
CA LEU A 881 -39.42 14.12 12.64
C LEU A 881 -37.91 13.85 12.74
N SER A 882 -37.35 13.19 11.74
CA SER A 882 -35.93 12.83 11.66
C SER A 882 -35.11 13.83 10.82
N GLY A 883 -35.72 14.89 10.30
CA GLY A 883 -35.07 15.87 9.42
C GLY A 883 -34.68 15.33 8.04
N MET A 884 -35.28 14.23 7.59
CA MET A 884 -34.96 13.53 6.34
C MET A 884 -36.05 13.75 5.27
N PRO A 885 -35.71 13.72 3.97
CA PRO A 885 -36.70 13.74 2.90
C PRO A 885 -37.47 12.40 2.81
N ASP A 886 -38.71 12.46 2.33
CA ASP A 886 -39.54 11.28 2.05
C ASP A 886 -39.31 10.76 0.63
N PHE A 887 -39.14 11.67 -0.35
CA PHE A 887 -39.00 11.33 -1.75
C PHE A 887 -38.01 12.23 -2.49
N ILE A 888 -37.43 11.70 -3.56
CA ILE A 888 -36.74 12.47 -4.59
C ILE A 888 -37.50 12.30 -5.91
N LEU A 889 -37.75 13.40 -6.60
CA LEU A 889 -38.21 13.39 -7.98
C LEU A 889 -37.00 13.43 -8.92
N LEU A 890 -36.90 12.44 -9.79
CA LEU A 890 -35.80 12.24 -10.72
C LEU A 890 -36.29 12.35 -12.16
N GLN A 891 -35.74 13.27 -12.95
CA GLN A 891 -35.97 13.30 -14.39
C GLN A 891 -34.96 12.38 -15.09
N ALA A 892 -35.46 11.33 -15.74
CA ALA A 892 -34.63 10.35 -16.43
C ALA A 892 -33.86 10.98 -17.61
N ALA A 893 -32.64 10.52 -17.85
CA ALA A 893 -31.84 10.84 -19.02
C ALA A 893 -31.65 9.63 -19.93
N ASP A 894 -31.76 9.86 -21.23
CA ASP A 894 -31.31 8.93 -22.26
C ASP A 894 -29.81 9.08 -22.47
N VAL A 895 -29.09 7.95 -22.38
CA VAL A 895 -27.63 7.85 -22.50
C VAL A 895 -27.19 7.11 -23.77
N ARG A 896 -28.13 6.73 -24.64
CA ARG A 896 -27.86 5.95 -25.85
C ARG A 896 -27.21 6.77 -26.97
N TYR A 897 -27.36 8.09 -26.92
CA TYR A 897 -26.79 8.99 -27.92
C TYR A 897 -25.32 9.28 -27.60
N GLN A 898 -24.52 9.45 -28.64
CA GLN A 898 -23.17 9.98 -28.52
C GLN A 898 -23.15 11.42 -29.04
N ALA A 899 -22.38 12.27 -28.38
CA ALA A 899 -22.11 13.60 -28.88
C ALA A 899 -21.33 13.51 -30.20
N PRO A 900 -21.77 14.18 -31.28
CA PRO A 900 -21.12 14.07 -32.59
C PRO A 900 -19.65 14.49 -32.59
N THR A 901 -19.29 15.42 -31.71
CA THR A 901 -18.00 16.12 -31.72
C THR A 901 -16.87 15.36 -31.04
N TYR A 902 -17.17 14.65 -29.96
CA TYR A 902 -16.15 13.99 -29.14
C TYR A 902 -16.48 12.51 -28.83
N HIS A 903 -17.51 11.95 -29.47
CA HIS A 903 -17.86 10.51 -29.41
C HIS A 903 -18.00 9.93 -27.99
N MET A 904 -18.41 10.78 -27.04
CA MET A 904 -18.75 10.40 -25.66
C MET A 904 -20.26 10.33 -25.48
N PRO A 905 -20.77 9.55 -24.50
CA PRO A 905 -22.19 9.51 -24.18
C PRO A 905 -22.76 10.91 -23.95
N GLN A 906 -23.88 11.22 -24.62
CA GLN A 906 -24.63 12.45 -24.44
C GLN A 906 -25.82 12.17 -23.53
N LEU A 907 -25.91 12.88 -22.41
CA LEU A 907 -27.08 12.85 -21.53
C LEU A 907 -28.16 13.76 -22.12
N LYS A 908 -29.30 13.19 -22.53
CA LYS A 908 -30.49 13.96 -22.91
C LYS A 908 -31.60 13.68 -21.91
N LEU A 909 -32.04 14.72 -21.20
CA LEU A 909 -33.22 14.61 -20.34
C LEU A 909 -34.42 14.16 -21.18
N SER A 910 -35.10 13.14 -20.67
CA SER A 910 -36.32 12.61 -21.24
C SER A 910 -37.53 13.23 -20.54
N ASN A 911 -38.71 13.09 -21.13
CA ASN A 911 -39.98 13.45 -20.49
C ASN A 911 -40.49 12.31 -19.59
N MET A 912 -39.58 11.62 -18.90
CA MET A 912 -39.91 10.59 -17.94
C MET A 912 -39.38 11.00 -16.57
N TRP A 913 -40.24 10.91 -15.56
CA TRP A 913 -39.90 11.16 -14.17
C TRP A 913 -40.09 9.90 -13.36
N ALA A 914 -39.17 9.66 -12.44
CA ALA A 914 -39.24 8.59 -11.47
C ALA A 914 -39.26 9.19 -10.07
N ARG A 915 -40.02 8.58 -9.18
CA ARG A 915 -40.00 8.90 -7.76
C ARG A 915 -39.15 7.85 -7.05
N ALA A 916 -38.10 8.29 -6.37
CA ALA A 916 -37.33 7.46 -5.45
C ALA A 916 -37.82 7.72 -4.02
N ALA A 917 -38.22 6.67 -3.31
CA ALA A 917 -38.64 6.75 -1.91
C ALA A 917 -37.56 6.17 -1.00
N PHE A 918 -37.35 6.78 0.16
CA PHE A 918 -36.43 6.25 1.17
C PHE A 918 -37.21 5.35 2.13
N GLN A 919 -36.80 4.09 2.30
CA GLN A 919 -37.31 3.30 3.41
C GLN A 919 -36.62 3.76 4.70
N VAL A 920 -37.40 3.98 5.76
CA VAL A 920 -36.84 4.01 7.12
C VAL A 920 -36.94 2.58 7.63
N SER A 921 -35.81 1.87 7.70
CA SER A 921 -35.74 0.57 8.35
C SER A 921 -36.07 0.76 9.83
N SER A 922 -37.31 0.49 10.21
CA SER A 922 -37.73 0.36 11.59
C SER A 922 -37.06 -0.88 12.20
N ILE A 923 -35.85 -0.71 12.72
CA ILE A 923 -35.30 -1.63 13.72
C ILE A 923 -36.02 -1.27 15.03
N PRO A 924 -36.75 -2.19 15.67
CA PRO A 924 -37.24 -1.94 17.02
C PRO A 924 -36.02 -1.79 17.93
N ILE A 925 -35.98 -0.70 18.69
CA ILE A 925 -35.06 -0.52 19.81
C ILE A 925 -35.26 -1.71 20.76
N LEU A 926 -34.25 -2.58 20.86
CA LEU A 926 -33.93 -3.41 22.03
C LEU A 926 -32.45 -3.80 22.00
#